data_AF-A0A525BW85-F1
#
_entry.id   AF-A0A525BW85-F1
#
_cell.length_a   1.000
_cell.length_b   1.000
_cell.length_c   1.000
_cell.angle_alpha   90.00
_cell.angle_beta   90.00
_cell.angle_gamma   90.00
#
_symmetry.space_group_name_H-M   'P 1'
#
loop_
_entity.id
_entity.type
_entity.pdbx_description
1 polymer ?
#
loop_
_entity_poly.entity_id
_entity_poly.type
_entity_poly.pdbx_seq_one_letter_code
_entity_poly.pdbx_strand_id
1 'polypeptide(L)'
;MGKPVLHGSVNIRIDARAMTAVGEFSLSKDGEDITSASIAAQLEAEGVYTGYSQHSIDEKLSRLPDPLPETVEIILAEGEKPVSPKPESANFNDFPVPEQLKEHTEQVLKAAKPPIIFVERKEKVPVEKTVTKKGLFGSSKEKTVTSTQVIKTKDRVYVDPKVLGSGYIYAGDEAGKISPGEKGLEGIDLFGKAVPPKAPADPNFYLGDGLERRGNTLYATQDGVLRYGSNWAEVLAFVPHVWSISISPDKSTCLISFYPGEHETPIPTEDEILAIVKEAKYPVDYLIPGRDIKMVLERALAADRKVQNYPISTSRDADFNISVSEDQMKAYLQIHKGRGRGKPLSLKEVGAAIKAEKLVGLDYAKIKEDLLAFFVSRDLDLTGYLLCEGVPPEEGEDREIEYNVDFLSGKDFSAAIAQLQAEPEGLQQMESGEVFPADSIQEMAPVAHEQRVITLSPPEPGTPGKDVYGKNIPGLPGKPAMLVLHENLAEKGNVIIALEEGILDKGEIEGTTHLRVRPHKDAEVLVEISPDGMMAFMSIFDGLGSGKRISEDSVFAAINDAGVVRGIDQQVVAELIEYVRNGEEVQNEVFARGKAPTPEGDVKIEYAVALASGKGVRLRQDGTADFRNQDNITRVNEGDLIATMLPPTVSAEDGYEVSGKVLPAQKAQGNQLTIHESIRQEPRQDGTIRLYSTIEGEFTNSGGVLAVRSTHTVKGDVCMSTGNIRFPGTVQVTGNVLAG
;
A
#
# COMPACT_ATOMS: atom_id res chain seq x y z
N MET A 1 -35.01 0.11 117.46
CA MET A 1 -34.51 0.76 118.68
C MET A 1 -34.76 2.25 118.50
N GLY A 2 -35.48 2.90 119.40
CA GLY A 2 -35.74 4.34 119.31
C GLY A 2 -34.42 5.11 119.38
N LYS A 3 -34.27 6.18 118.59
CA LYS A 3 -33.11 7.07 118.66
C LYS A 3 -33.03 7.66 120.09
N PRO A 4 -31.84 7.74 120.71
CA PRO A 4 -31.72 8.43 121.99
C PRO A 4 -32.14 9.89 121.81
N VAL A 5 -33.10 10.33 122.62
CA VAL A 5 -33.49 11.73 122.67
C VAL A 5 -32.35 12.47 123.38
N LEU A 6 -31.82 13.51 122.73
CA LEU A 6 -30.80 14.35 123.32
C LEU A 6 -31.49 15.32 124.27
N HIS A 7 -31.00 15.42 125.51
CA HIS A 7 -31.52 16.36 126.49
C HIS A 7 -30.44 17.40 126.80
N GLY A 8 -30.80 18.69 126.80
CA GLY A 8 -29.82 19.75 127.03
C GLY A 8 -30.26 21.12 126.50
N SER A 9 -29.29 21.93 126.09
CA SER A 9 -29.52 23.24 125.46
C SER A 9 -28.66 23.41 124.20
N VAL A 10 -29.13 24.23 123.27
CA VAL A 10 -28.40 24.61 122.06
C VAL A 10 -28.18 26.11 122.08
N ASN A 11 -26.95 26.56 121.86
CA ASN A 11 -26.65 27.96 121.60
C ASN A 11 -26.31 28.12 120.12
N ILE A 12 -26.97 29.04 119.43
CA ILE A 12 -26.79 29.23 117.99
C ILE A 12 -25.88 30.43 117.76
N ARG A 13 -24.76 30.18 117.07
CA ARG A 13 -23.82 31.22 116.66
C ARG A 13 -23.85 31.35 115.15
N ILE A 14 -24.18 32.55 114.69
CA ILE A 14 -24.18 32.90 113.27
C ILE A 14 -22.86 33.61 112.96
N ASP A 15 -22.21 33.24 111.86
CA ASP A 15 -20.98 33.90 111.43
C ASP A 15 -21.25 35.35 110.98
N ALA A 16 -20.20 36.19 110.96
CA ALA A 16 -20.33 37.62 110.68
C ALA A 16 -20.89 37.93 109.27
N ARG A 17 -20.85 36.96 108.33
CA ARG A 17 -21.43 37.10 106.98
C ARG A 17 -22.82 36.49 106.86
N ALA A 18 -23.38 35.95 107.95
CA ALA A 18 -24.65 35.26 107.98
C ALA A 18 -24.77 34.11 106.97
N MET A 19 -23.67 33.45 106.64
CA MET A 19 -23.62 32.31 105.72
C MET A 19 -23.68 30.96 106.44
N THR A 20 -23.40 30.91 107.74
CA THR A 20 -23.35 29.65 108.49
C THR A 20 -23.84 29.86 109.93
N ALA A 21 -24.77 29.01 110.37
CA ALA A 21 -25.25 28.96 111.75
C ALA A 21 -24.77 27.66 112.37
N VAL A 22 -23.97 27.78 113.42
CA VAL A 22 -23.43 26.65 114.17
C VAL A 22 -24.19 26.54 115.48
N GLY A 23 -24.75 25.36 115.74
CA GLY A 23 -25.31 25.03 117.03
C GLY A 23 -24.23 24.43 117.91
N GLU A 24 -24.02 25.04 119.07
CA GLU A 24 -23.17 24.53 120.15
C GLU A 24 -24.09 23.87 121.18
N PHE A 25 -24.01 22.55 121.29
CA PHE A 25 -24.88 21.73 122.10
C PHE A 25 -24.23 21.48 123.46
N SER A 26 -24.95 21.77 124.55
CA SER A 26 -24.56 21.42 125.91
C SER A 26 -25.55 20.40 126.48
N LEU A 27 -25.13 19.14 126.61
CA LEU A 27 -26.02 18.03 126.99
C LEU A 27 -26.16 17.91 128.51
N SER A 28 -27.38 17.69 129.00
CA SER A 28 -27.69 17.51 130.43
C SER A 28 -28.86 16.53 130.60
N LYS A 29 -28.75 15.63 131.58
CA LYS A 29 -29.82 14.64 131.87
C LYS A 29 -31.14 15.27 132.33
N ASP A 30 -31.09 16.50 132.85
CA ASP A 30 -32.26 17.26 133.34
C ASP A 30 -32.68 18.38 132.37
N GLY A 31 -32.12 18.41 131.14
CA GLY A 31 -32.43 19.41 130.11
C GLY A 31 -33.65 19.08 129.25
N GLU A 32 -34.10 20.03 128.43
CA GLU A 32 -35.21 19.82 127.49
C GLU A 32 -34.81 18.93 126.31
N ASP A 33 -35.80 18.30 125.67
CA ASP A 33 -35.63 17.47 124.48
C ASP A 33 -35.15 18.32 123.29
N ILE A 34 -33.91 18.10 122.89
CA ILE A 34 -33.32 18.69 121.69
C ILE A 34 -33.82 17.88 120.49
N THR A 35 -34.83 18.44 119.83
CA THR A 35 -35.42 17.90 118.60
C THR A 35 -35.14 18.82 117.41
N SER A 36 -35.21 18.29 116.19
CA SER A 36 -35.11 19.11 114.97
C SER A 36 -36.16 20.24 114.93
N ALA A 37 -37.34 20.02 115.52
CA ALA A 37 -38.37 21.04 115.69
C ALA A 37 -37.96 22.15 116.67
N SER A 38 -37.39 21.80 117.82
CA SER A 38 -36.90 22.79 118.81
C SER A 38 -35.74 23.63 118.25
N ILE A 39 -34.82 23.02 117.51
CA ILE A 39 -33.69 23.71 116.88
C ILE A 39 -34.16 24.60 115.73
N ALA A 40 -35.12 24.12 114.92
CA ALA A 40 -35.72 24.93 113.87
C ALA A 40 -36.39 26.19 114.44
N ALA A 41 -37.16 26.05 115.54
CA ALA A 41 -37.78 27.20 116.20
C ALA A 41 -36.76 28.20 116.75
N GLN A 42 -35.62 27.71 117.25
CA GLN A 42 -34.54 28.57 117.74
C GLN A 42 -33.78 29.26 116.61
N LEU A 43 -33.54 28.58 115.48
CA LEU A 43 -32.99 29.19 114.26
C LEU A 43 -33.90 30.31 113.76
N GLU A 44 -35.23 30.09 113.73
CA GLU A 44 -36.20 31.12 113.34
C GLU A 44 -36.22 32.31 114.31
N ALA A 45 -36.07 32.05 115.62
CA ALA A 45 -36.00 33.09 116.65
C ALA A 45 -34.74 33.97 116.51
N GLU A 46 -33.62 33.38 116.07
CA GLU A 46 -32.38 34.09 115.71
C GLU A 46 -32.43 34.69 114.28
N GLY A 47 -33.59 34.63 113.62
CA GLY A 47 -33.83 35.22 112.31
C GLY A 47 -33.37 34.38 111.12
N VAL A 48 -32.90 33.14 111.34
CA VAL A 48 -32.46 32.23 110.27
C VAL A 48 -33.67 31.57 109.61
N TYR A 49 -33.87 31.83 108.33
CA TYR A 49 -35.05 31.38 107.56
C TYR A 49 -34.68 30.49 106.37
N THR A 50 -33.39 30.37 106.04
CA THR A 50 -32.89 29.62 104.88
C THR A 50 -31.73 28.70 105.29
N GLY A 51 -31.35 27.77 104.41
CA GLY A 51 -30.16 26.95 104.62
C GLY A 51 -30.30 25.76 105.56
N TYR A 52 -31.51 25.47 106.04
CA TYR A 52 -31.82 24.26 106.82
C TYR A 52 -33.25 23.74 106.55
N SER A 53 -33.48 22.50 106.93
CA SER A 53 -34.80 21.88 107.08
C SER A 53 -34.78 20.96 108.32
N GLN A 54 -35.92 20.66 108.92
CA GLN A 54 -35.97 19.71 110.04
C GLN A 54 -35.32 18.37 109.67
N HIS A 55 -35.53 17.88 108.44
CA HIS A 55 -34.89 16.68 107.93
C HIS A 55 -33.35 16.77 107.91
N SER A 56 -32.79 17.88 107.40
CA SER A 56 -31.33 18.09 107.40
C SER A 56 -30.75 18.21 108.81
N ILE A 57 -31.51 18.77 109.76
CA ILE A 57 -31.11 18.84 111.17
C ILE A 57 -31.11 17.44 111.78
N ASP A 58 -32.16 16.65 111.57
CA ASP A 58 -32.25 15.26 112.03
C ASP A 58 -31.14 14.37 111.46
N GLU A 59 -30.78 14.57 110.19
CA GLU A 59 -29.66 13.89 109.54
C GLU A 59 -28.34 14.24 110.26
N LYS A 60 -28.10 15.53 110.53
CA LYS A 60 -26.90 16.01 111.23
C LYS A 60 -26.83 15.52 112.67
N LEU A 61 -27.94 15.56 113.41
CA LEU A 61 -28.04 15.02 114.77
C LEU A 61 -27.80 13.51 114.81
N SER A 62 -28.28 12.76 113.81
CA SER A 62 -28.07 11.31 113.74
C SER A 62 -26.62 10.89 113.47
N ARG A 63 -25.78 11.83 113.02
CA ARG A 63 -24.34 11.64 112.77
C ARG A 63 -23.47 12.03 113.96
N LEU A 64 -24.07 12.44 115.08
CA LEU A 64 -23.33 12.72 116.29
C LEU A 64 -22.66 11.45 116.83
N PRO A 65 -21.43 11.54 117.36
CA PRO A 65 -20.68 10.40 117.86
C PRO A 65 -21.26 9.86 119.18
N ASP A 66 -21.13 8.54 119.43
CA ASP A 66 -21.47 7.87 120.69
C ASP A 66 -20.21 7.20 121.28
N PRO A 67 -19.73 7.55 122.49
CA PRO A 67 -20.34 8.48 123.45
C PRO A 67 -20.23 9.94 123.02
N LEU A 68 -21.27 10.72 123.34
CA LEU A 68 -21.32 12.15 123.06
C LEU A 68 -20.34 12.91 123.98
N PRO A 69 -19.54 13.86 123.45
CA PRO A 69 -18.75 14.78 124.26
C PRO A 69 -19.66 15.78 125.01
N GLU A 70 -19.15 16.38 126.10
CA GLU A 70 -19.92 17.35 126.93
C GLU A 70 -20.43 18.56 126.14
N THR A 71 -19.67 18.98 125.13
CA THR A 71 -20.07 19.98 124.14
C THR A 71 -19.79 19.48 122.73
N VAL A 72 -20.71 19.74 121.80
CA VAL A 72 -20.53 19.42 120.38
C VAL A 72 -21.03 20.58 119.52
N GLU A 73 -20.23 20.96 118.53
CA GLU A 73 -20.62 21.96 117.53
C GLU A 73 -21.00 21.27 116.22
N ILE A 74 -22.16 21.63 115.67
CA ILE A 74 -22.57 21.23 114.32
C ILE A 74 -23.11 22.41 113.55
N ILE A 75 -22.84 22.45 112.25
CA ILE A 75 -23.44 23.45 111.37
C ILE A 75 -24.91 23.10 111.20
N LEU A 76 -25.81 23.93 111.71
CA LEU A 76 -27.25 23.72 111.64
C LEU A 76 -27.84 24.23 110.33
N ALA A 77 -27.40 25.39 109.85
CA ALA A 77 -27.84 25.98 108.59
C ALA A 77 -26.66 26.53 107.77
N GLU A 78 -26.71 26.40 106.44
CA GLU A 78 -25.76 27.00 105.49
C GLU A 78 -26.47 27.76 104.38
N GLY A 79 -26.08 29.02 104.17
CA GLY A 79 -26.56 29.83 103.06
C GLY A 79 -26.03 29.36 101.71
N GLU A 80 -26.75 29.68 100.63
CA GLU A 80 -26.33 29.39 99.26
C GLU A 80 -25.22 30.36 98.83
N LYS A 81 -24.06 29.83 98.43
CA LYS A 81 -22.92 30.68 98.01
C LYS A 81 -23.19 31.30 96.63
N PRO A 82 -22.83 32.57 96.40
CA PRO A 82 -22.95 33.18 95.08
C PRO A 82 -22.04 32.49 94.06
N VAL A 83 -22.52 32.35 92.83
CA VAL A 83 -21.74 31.85 91.70
C VAL A 83 -21.04 33.04 91.04
N SER A 84 -19.70 32.97 90.93
CA SER A 84 -18.94 34.07 90.34
C SER A 84 -19.21 34.21 88.84
N PRO A 85 -19.30 35.44 88.30
CA PRO A 85 -19.39 35.69 86.88
C PRO A 85 -18.17 35.15 86.13
N LYS A 86 -18.35 34.80 84.86
CA LYS A 86 -17.24 34.48 83.95
C LYS A 86 -16.98 35.68 83.04
N PRO A 87 -15.72 36.14 82.88
CA PRO A 87 -15.39 37.19 81.93
C PRO A 87 -15.60 36.72 80.48
N GLU A 88 -15.62 37.68 79.55
CA GLU A 88 -15.52 37.35 78.13
C GLU A 88 -14.21 36.60 77.84
N SER A 89 -14.27 35.68 76.88
CA SER A 89 -13.09 35.01 76.32
C SER A 89 -13.23 34.91 74.81
N ALA A 90 -12.14 34.67 74.10
CA ALA A 90 -12.18 34.45 72.66
C ALA A 90 -11.60 33.09 72.28
N ASN A 91 -12.24 32.43 71.34
CA ASN A 91 -11.74 31.23 70.67
C ASN A 91 -11.35 31.61 69.25
N PHE A 92 -10.07 31.44 68.91
CA PHE A 92 -9.54 31.76 67.59
C PHE A 92 -9.55 30.53 66.68
N ASN A 93 -9.74 30.77 65.39
CA ASN A 93 -9.55 29.72 64.38
C ASN A 93 -8.04 29.45 64.21
N ASP A 94 -7.70 28.27 63.68
CA ASP A 94 -6.31 27.95 63.35
C ASP A 94 -5.91 28.64 62.04
N PHE A 95 -4.85 29.43 62.09
CA PHE A 95 -4.35 30.23 60.97
C PHE A 95 -2.87 29.90 60.75
N PRO A 96 -2.56 28.77 60.10
CA PRO A 96 -1.18 28.37 59.89
C PRO A 96 -0.45 29.43 59.07
N VAL A 97 0.75 29.79 59.52
CA VAL A 97 1.62 30.71 58.78
C VAL A 97 2.12 30.01 57.51
N PRO A 98 1.88 30.56 56.30
CA PRO A 98 2.43 30.02 55.07
C PRO A 98 3.95 29.85 55.17
N GLU A 99 4.50 28.77 54.59
CA GLU A 99 5.94 28.43 54.73
C GLU A 99 6.85 29.61 54.37
N GLN A 100 6.53 30.33 53.27
CA GLN A 100 7.32 31.49 52.82
C GLN A 100 7.31 32.66 53.81
N LEU A 101 6.29 32.73 54.67
CA LEU A 101 6.09 33.82 55.62
C LEU A 101 6.58 33.48 57.03
N LYS A 102 6.98 32.23 57.30
CA LYS A 102 7.36 31.78 58.65
C LYS A 102 8.50 32.61 59.24
N GLU A 103 9.63 32.70 58.54
CA GLU A 103 10.80 33.41 59.05
C GLU A 103 10.48 34.89 59.30
N HIS A 104 9.76 35.53 58.39
CA HIS A 104 9.40 36.93 58.54
C HIS A 104 8.33 37.15 59.63
N THR A 105 7.35 36.26 59.76
CA THR A 105 6.34 36.31 60.82
C THR A 105 7.00 36.17 62.20
N GLU A 106 8.00 35.31 62.34
CA GLU A 106 8.82 35.21 63.55
C GLU A 106 9.57 36.52 63.85
N GLN A 107 10.14 37.16 62.82
CA GLN A 107 10.82 38.45 62.96
C GLN A 107 9.85 39.56 63.39
N VAL A 108 8.67 39.65 62.76
CA VAL A 108 7.60 40.60 63.11
C VAL A 108 7.17 40.39 64.56
N LEU A 109 6.89 39.15 64.97
CA LEU A 109 6.49 38.82 66.34
C LEU A 109 7.58 39.16 67.37
N LYS A 110 8.85 38.92 67.03
CA LYS A 110 10.01 39.24 67.89
C LYS A 110 10.25 40.74 68.05
N ALA A 111 9.99 41.51 67.00
CA ALA A 111 10.14 42.98 67.00
C ALA A 111 8.91 43.69 67.58
N ALA A 112 7.77 43.01 67.68
CA ALA A 112 6.51 43.63 68.05
C ALA A 112 6.49 44.12 69.51
N LYS A 113 6.11 45.39 69.68
CA LYS A 113 5.93 46.04 70.98
C LYS A 113 4.68 45.51 71.70
N PRO A 114 4.50 45.74 73.01
CA PRO A 114 3.23 45.43 73.69
C PRO A 114 2.01 46.08 72.98
N PRO A 115 0.84 45.42 72.98
CA PRO A 115 -0.36 45.94 72.32
C PRO A 115 -0.81 47.26 72.94
N ILE A 116 -1.27 48.19 72.10
CA ILE A 116 -1.80 49.48 72.53
C ILE A 116 -3.29 49.51 72.21
N ILE A 117 -4.11 49.23 73.23
CA ILE A 117 -5.56 49.09 73.07
C ILE A 117 -6.29 50.26 73.71
N PHE A 118 -7.33 50.75 73.05
CA PHE A 118 -8.21 51.80 73.55
C PHE A 118 -9.66 51.33 73.58
N VAL A 119 -10.38 51.70 74.63
CA VAL A 119 -11.84 51.50 74.72
C VAL A 119 -12.54 52.84 74.63
N GLU A 120 -13.55 52.92 73.77
CA GLU A 120 -14.40 54.11 73.69
C GLU A 120 -15.40 54.14 74.85
N ARG A 121 -15.23 55.12 75.75
CA ARG A 121 -16.25 55.45 76.75
C ARG A 121 -17.18 56.51 76.16
N LYS A 122 -18.49 56.26 76.25
CA LYS A 122 -19.54 57.20 75.82
C LYS A 122 -20.21 57.77 77.06
N GLU A 123 -19.98 59.05 77.31
CA GLU A 123 -20.66 59.77 78.38
C GLU A 123 -21.78 60.64 77.79
N LYS A 124 -23.00 60.45 78.29
CA LYS A 124 -24.17 61.25 77.90
C LYS A 124 -24.23 62.46 78.82
N VAL A 125 -23.78 63.61 78.32
CA VAL A 125 -23.80 64.85 79.09
C VAL A 125 -25.01 65.69 78.64
N PRO A 126 -25.86 66.16 79.56
CA PRO A 126 -26.93 67.10 79.22
C PRO A 126 -26.31 68.45 78.88
N VAL A 127 -26.64 68.98 77.70
CA VAL A 127 -26.17 70.30 77.24
C VAL A 127 -27.39 71.16 76.97
N GLU A 128 -27.42 72.35 77.56
CA GLU A 128 -28.47 73.34 77.31
C GLU A 128 -28.26 73.99 75.94
N LYS A 129 -29.26 73.89 75.06
CA LYS A 129 -29.28 74.60 73.77
C LYS A 129 -30.47 75.55 73.74
N THR A 130 -30.22 76.81 73.41
CA THR A 130 -31.28 77.77 73.13
C THR A 130 -31.83 77.49 71.73
N VAL A 131 -33.11 77.14 71.64
CA VAL A 131 -33.80 76.91 70.37
C VAL A 131 -34.96 77.90 70.22
N THR A 132 -35.03 78.53 69.06
CA THR A 132 -36.05 79.52 68.72
C THR A 132 -37.32 78.82 68.23
N LYS A 133 -38.41 78.87 69.00
CA LYS A 133 -39.71 78.33 68.57
C LYS A 133 -40.56 79.46 67.99
N LYS A 134 -40.92 79.38 66.70
CA LYS A 134 -41.86 80.33 66.07
C LYS A 134 -43.29 80.06 66.57
N GLY A 135 -43.94 81.08 67.12
CA GLY A 135 -45.37 81.05 67.46
C GLY A 135 -46.25 81.26 66.22
N LEU A 136 -47.53 80.85 66.31
CA LEU A 136 -48.51 80.90 65.20
C LEU A 136 -48.73 82.30 64.58
N PHE A 137 -48.27 83.38 65.22
CA PHE A 137 -48.46 84.77 64.78
C PHE A 137 -47.13 85.52 64.56
N GLY A 138 -46.05 84.81 64.23
CA GLY A 138 -44.79 85.42 63.79
C GLY A 138 -43.85 85.94 64.88
N SER A 139 -44.22 85.84 66.16
CA SER A 139 -43.29 86.08 67.27
C SER A 139 -42.45 84.84 67.57
N SER A 140 -41.13 85.01 67.59
CA SER A 140 -40.16 83.98 68.00
C SER A 140 -39.82 84.17 69.48
N LYS A 141 -40.04 83.14 70.30
CA LYS A 141 -39.52 83.08 71.68
C LYS A 141 -38.38 82.08 71.73
N GLU A 142 -37.25 82.51 72.29
CA GLU A 142 -36.13 81.65 72.62
C GLU A 142 -36.51 80.77 73.83
N LYS A 143 -36.29 79.46 73.71
CA LYS A 143 -36.50 78.51 74.79
C LYS A 143 -35.23 77.68 74.95
N THR A 144 -34.68 77.65 76.15
CA THR A 144 -33.60 76.71 76.50
C THR A 144 -34.17 75.29 76.57
N VAL A 145 -33.60 74.38 75.80
CA VAL A 145 -33.96 72.96 75.79
C VAL A 145 -32.71 72.15 76.06
N THR A 146 -32.78 71.27 77.05
CA THR A 146 -31.71 70.33 77.38
C THR A 146 -31.64 69.24 76.31
N SER A 147 -30.52 69.13 75.61
CA SER A 147 -30.23 68.09 74.62
C SER A 147 -29.07 67.23 75.10
N THR A 148 -29.16 65.92 74.97
CA THR A 148 -28.08 65.00 75.36
C THR A 148 -26.99 65.00 74.29
N GLN A 149 -25.80 65.47 74.63
CA GLN A 149 -24.61 65.31 73.80
C GLN A 149 -23.85 64.06 74.26
N VAL A 150 -23.47 63.20 73.32
CA VAL A 150 -22.62 62.04 73.61
C VAL A 150 -21.17 62.47 73.42
N ILE A 151 -20.42 62.58 74.50
CA ILE A 151 -18.97 62.79 74.47
C ILE A 151 -18.33 61.40 74.36
N LYS A 152 -17.46 61.21 73.37
CA LYS A 152 -16.65 59.99 73.22
C LYS A 152 -15.24 60.28 73.70
N THR A 153 -14.77 59.56 74.71
CA THR A 153 -13.36 59.57 75.14
C THR A 153 -12.74 58.20 74.87
N LYS A 154 -11.46 58.16 74.51
CA LYS A 154 -10.69 56.93 74.33
C LYS A 154 -9.79 56.72 75.54
N ASP A 155 -10.12 55.74 76.35
CA ASP A 155 -9.31 55.37 77.52
C ASP A 155 -8.33 54.27 77.10
N ARG A 156 -7.05 54.40 77.47
CA ARG A 156 -6.06 53.35 77.22
C ARG A 156 -6.28 52.19 78.19
N VAL A 157 -6.32 50.97 77.65
CA VAL A 157 -6.38 49.73 78.42
C VAL A 157 -4.99 49.07 78.45
N TYR A 158 -4.59 48.60 79.61
CA TYR A 158 -3.33 47.88 79.81
C TYR A 158 -3.63 46.40 80.03
N VAL A 159 -3.15 45.57 79.11
CA VAL A 159 -3.34 44.11 79.11
C VAL A 159 -2.02 43.40 79.38
N ASP A 160 -2.07 42.12 79.79
CA ASP A 160 -0.88 41.28 79.88
C ASP A 160 -0.34 41.04 78.45
N PRO A 161 0.86 41.52 78.10
CA PRO A 161 1.38 41.42 76.73
C PRO A 161 1.77 40.01 76.31
N LYS A 162 1.67 39.00 77.18
CA LYS A 162 1.99 37.62 76.84
C LYS A 162 1.11 37.11 75.71
N VAL A 163 1.75 36.72 74.62
CA VAL A 163 1.12 36.07 73.46
C VAL A 163 0.88 34.60 73.79
N LEU A 164 -0.37 34.15 73.64
CA LEU A 164 -0.77 32.76 73.84
C LEU A 164 -0.89 31.99 72.52
N GLY A 165 -1.11 32.70 71.42
CA GLY A 165 -1.11 32.14 70.08
C GLY A 165 -0.97 33.21 69.00
N SER A 166 -0.60 32.77 67.80
CA SER A 166 -0.40 33.62 66.63
C SER A 166 -0.66 32.85 65.34
N GLY A 167 -0.96 33.58 64.27
CA GLY A 167 -1.18 33.01 62.94
C GLY A 167 -1.15 34.10 61.87
N TYR A 168 -1.28 33.69 60.60
CA TYR A 168 -1.37 34.63 59.48
C TYR A 168 -2.80 34.73 58.96
N ILE A 169 -3.34 35.95 58.87
CA ILE A 169 -4.73 36.18 58.48
C ILE A 169 -4.83 37.22 57.35
N TYR A 170 -5.83 37.06 56.47
CA TYR A 170 -6.13 38.01 55.40
C TYR A 170 -7.31 38.91 55.77
N ALA A 171 -7.34 40.11 55.20
CA ALA A 171 -8.41 41.06 55.38
C ALA A 171 -9.77 40.44 55.00
N GLY A 172 -10.73 40.49 55.92
CA GLY A 172 -12.06 39.90 55.77
C GLY A 172 -12.24 38.51 56.39
N ASP A 173 -11.16 37.83 56.77
CA ASP A 173 -11.24 36.52 57.42
C ASP A 173 -11.91 36.61 58.81
N GLU A 174 -12.62 35.54 59.17
CA GLU A 174 -13.18 35.35 60.50
C GLU A 174 -12.07 34.88 61.47
N ALA A 175 -11.50 35.80 62.24
CA ALA A 175 -10.40 35.52 63.16
C ALA A 175 -10.80 34.60 64.33
N GLY A 176 -12.04 34.70 64.80
CA GLY A 176 -12.52 33.92 65.94
C GLY A 176 -13.85 34.41 66.49
N LYS A 177 -14.26 33.85 67.62
CA LYS A 177 -15.51 34.22 68.29
C LYS A 177 -15.30 34.53 69.77
N ILE A 178 -15.92 35.62 70.21
CA ILE A 178 -16.04 35.97 71.63
C ILE A 178 -17.16 35.14 72.26
N SER A 179 -16.79 34.37 73.27
CA SER A 179 -17.71 33.80 74.25
C SER A 179 -18.17 34.92 75.18
N PRO A 180 -19.48 35.24 75.22
CA PRO A 180 -19.98 36.28 76.10
C PRO A 180 -19.75 35.92 77.56
N GLY A 181 -19.45 36.91 78.39
CA GLY A 181 -19.35 36.71 79.83
C GLY A 181 -20.67 36.23 80.44
N GLU A 182 -20.57 35.31 81.40
CA GLU A 182 -21.73 34.81 82.16
C GLU A 182 -21.93 35.68 83.40
N LYS A 183 -23.18 36.11 83.64
CA LYS A 183 -23.52 36.80 84.89
C LYS A 183 -23.37 35.84 86.07
N GLY A 184 -22.82 36.35 87.16
CA GLY A 184 -22.83 35.62 88.42
C GLY A 184 -24.26 35.48 88.95
N LEU A 185 -24.52 34.43 89.72
CA LEU A 185 -25.78 34.23 90.41
C LEU A 185 -25.62 34.68 91.86
N GLU A 186 -26.63 35.38 92.37
CA GLU A 186 -26.69 35.76 93.78
C GLU A 186 -26.81 34.51 94.66
N GLY A 187 -26.09 34.53 95.77
CA GLY A 187 -26.30 33.59 96.85
C GLY A 187 -27.42 34.06 97.77
N ILE A 188 -27.77 33.27 98.77
CA ILE A 188 -28.76 33.62 99.79
C ILE A 188 -28.14 33.37 101.15
N ASP A 189 -28.04 34.43 101.98
CA ASP A 189 -27.61 34.30 103.37
C ASP A 189 -28.71 33.64 104.21
N LEU A 190 -28.37 33.27 105.44
CA LEU A 190 -29.26 32.59 106.38
C LEU A 190 -30.52 33.39 106.74
N PHE A 191 -30.51 34.70 106.53
CA PHE A 191 -31.64 35.60 106.80
C PHE A 191 -32.53 35.81 105.56
N GLY A 192 -32.22 35.16 104.44
CA GLY A 192 -32.95 35.29 103.19
C GLY A 192 -32.57 36.54 102.37
N LYS A 193 -31.44 37.19 102.68
CA LYS A 193 -30.93 38.32 101.89
C LYS A 193 -30.00 37.84 100.78
N ALA A 194 -30.10 38.49 99.62
CA ALA A 194 -29.24 38.21 98.48
C ALA A 194 -27.77 38.59 98.79
N VAL A 195 -26.86 37.65 98.53
CA VAL A 195 -25.42 37.86 98.61
C VAL A 195 -24.90 38.06 97.18
N PRO A 196 -24.46 39.27 96.81
CA PRO A 196 -24.04 39.54 95.45
C PRO A 196 -22.74 38.79 95.10
N PRO A 197 -22.59 38.29 93.87
CA PRO A 197 -21.35 37.67 93.44
C PRO A 197 -20.22 38.70 93.32
N LYS A 198 -18.98 38.26 93.59
CA LYS A 198 -17.80 39.10 93.41
C LYS A 198 -17.59 39.37 91.92
N ALA A 199 -17.65 40.64 91.51
CA ALA A 199 -17.36 41.04 90.14
C ALA A 199 -15.92 40.63 89.73
N PRO A 200 -15.70 40.25 88.46
CA PRO A 200 -14.37 39.93 87.98
C PRO A 200 -13.55 41.21 87.92
N ALA A 201 -12.23 41.11 88.13
CA ALA A 201 -11.34 42.27 88.07
C ALA A 201 -11.34 42.92 86.67
N ASP A 202 -11.48 42.10 85.62
CA ASP A 202 -11.57 42.53 84.24
C ASP A 202 -12.55 41.62 83.45
N PRO A 203 -13.77 42.10 83.14
CA PRO A 203 -14.78 41.28 82.48
C PRO A 203 -14.66 41.22 80.95
N ASN A 204 -13.85 42.07 80.31
CA ASN A 204 -13.96 42.29 78.85
C ASN A 204 -12.81 41.64 78.06
N PHE A 205 -13.11 41.35 76.79
CA PHE A 205 -12.09 41.02 75.80
C PHE A 205 -11.79 42.25 74.92
N TYR A 206 -10.53 42.62 74.80
CA TYR A 206 -10.11 43.86 74.14
C TYR A 206 -9.53 43.61 72.74
N LEU A 207 -9.89 44.46 71.78
CA LEU A 207 -9.37 44.38 70.42
C LEU A 207 -8.39 45.52 70.16
N GLY A 208 -7.17 45.17 69.76
CA GLY A 208 -6.20 46.10 69.21
C GLY A 208 -6.44 46.34 67.72
N ASP A 209 -5.43 46.90 67.05
CA ASP A 209 -5.53 47.27 65.64
C ASP A 209 -5.72 46.03 64.74
N GLY A 210 -6.36 46.23 63.59
CA GLY A 210 -6.54 45.19 62.58
C GLY A 210 -7.65 44.16 62.86
N LEU A 211 -8.43 44.32 63.94
CA LEU A 211 -9.61 43.49 64.25
C LEU A 211 -10.88 44.32 64.45
N GLU A 212 -12.02 43.76 64.03
CA GLU A 212 -13.35 44.33 64.26
C GLU A 212 -14.28 43.28 64.87
N ARG A 213 -15.05 43.65 65.91
CA ARG A 213 -16.11 42.82 66.50
C ARG A 213 -17.44 43.09 65.79
N ARG A 214 -18.02 42.07 65.16
CA ARG A 214 -19.38 42.08 64.61
C ARG A 214 -20.22 41.03 65.33
N GLY A 215 -21.05 41.48 66.28
CA GLY A 215 -21.75 40.59 67.20
C GLY A 215 -20.76 39.85 68.12
N ASN A 216 -20.73 38.52 68.03
CA ASN A 216 -19.76 37.70 68.75
C ASN A 216 -18.59 37.25 67.87
N THR A 217 -18.52 37.68 66.62
CA THR A 217 -17.46 37.27 65.69
C THR A 217 -16.42 38.37 65.52
N LEU A 218 -15.16 37.97 65.46
CA LEU A 218 -14.01 38.82 65.18
C LEU A 218 -13.63 38.67 63.71
N TYR A 219 -13.47 39.79 63.01
CA TYR A 219 -13.02 39.82 61.62
C TYR A 219 -11.72 40.60 61.50
N ALA A 220 -10.80 40.10 60.67
CA ALA A 220 -9.62 40.85 60.28
C ALA A 220 -9.99 42.01 59.35
N THR A 221 -9.43 43.19 59.59
CA THR A 221 -9.64 44.37 58.74
C THR A 221 -8.47 44.65 57.81
N GLN A 222 -7.36 43.93 57.97
CA GLN A 222 -6.14 44.04 57.18
C GLN A 222 -5.41 42.69 57.13
N ASP A 223 -4.54 42.52 56.15
CA ASP A 223 -3.63 41.38 56.07
C ASP A 223 -2.54 41.51 57.15
N GLY A 224 -2.17 40.40 57.77
CA GLY A 224 -0.96 40.34 58.57
C GLY A 224 -0.96 39.28 59.65
N VAL A 225 -0.13 39.50 60.66
CA VAL A 225 0.11 38.53 61.74
C VAL A 225 -0.90 38.75 62.86
N LEU A 226 -1.87 37.84 62.97
CA LEU A 226 -2.76 37.74 64.13
C LEU A 226 -1.95 37.29 65.34
N ARG A 227 -2.12 37.99 66.46
CA ARG A 227 -1.65 37.53 67.77
C ARG A 227 -2.67 37.82 68.86
N TYR A 228 -2.74 36.95 69.85
CA TYR A 228 -3.70 37.08 70.93
C TYR A 228 -3.13 36.62 72.28
N GLY A 229 -3.59 37.27 73.34
CA GLY A 229 -3.30 36.94 74.73
C GLY A 229 -4.54 36.40 75.46
N SER A 230 -4.54 36.50 76.79
CA SER A 230 -5.61 35.96 77.65
C SER A 230 -6.94 36.70 77.50
N ASN A 231 -6.91 38.02 77.28
CA ASN A 231 -8.11 38.86 77.13
C ASN A 231 -7.94 39.94 76.05
N TRP A 232 -7.04 39.73 75.08
CA TRP A 232 -6.84 40.66 73.98
C TRP A 232 -6.40 39.99 72.68
N ALA A 233 -6.61 40.66 71.55
CA ALA A 233 -6.06 40.26 70.25
C ALA A 233 -5.86 41.47 69.32
N GLU A 234 -4.93 41.35 68.38
CA GLU A 234 -4.71 42.34 67.30
C GLU A 234 -4.08 41.67 66.07
N VAL A 235 -4.07 42.39 64.93
CA VAL A 235 -3.35 41.99 63.71
C VAL A 235 -2.26 43.01 63.43
N LEU A 236 -1.01 42.56 63.44
CA LEU A 236 0.14 43.36 63.02
C LEU A 236 0.13 43.43 61.49
N ALA A 237 -0.09 44.63 60.94
CA ALA A 237 -0.15 44.85 59.50
C ALA A 237 1.12 44.32 58.82
N PHE A 238 0.94 43.52 57.78
CA PHE A 238 2.03 42.99 56.96
C PHE A 238 1.47 42.61 55.58
N VAL A 239 2.07 43.13 54.50
CA VAL A 239 1.62 42.87 53.12
C VAL A 239 2.67 42.08 52.33
N PRO A 240 2.45 40.78 52.04
CA PRO A 240 3.39 39.97 51.26
C PRO A 240 3.33 40.32 49.76
N HIS A 241 4.37 39.94 49.02
CA HIS A 241 4.33 39.96 47.57
C HIS A 241 3.28 38.98 47.03
N VAL A 242 2.47 39.42 46.07
CA VAL A 242 1.54 38.53 45.35
C VAL A 242 2.14 38.22 43.99
N TRP A 243 2.22 36.94 43.64
CA TRP A 243 2.77 36.53 42.34
C TRP A 243 2.15 35.24 41.83
N SER A 244 2.24 35.03 40.53
CA SER A 244 1.72 33.82 39.88
C SER A 244 2.45 33.51 38.58
N ILE A 245 2.46 32.23 38.24
CA ILE A 245 2.90 31.72 36.94
C ILE A 245 1.67 31.35 36.12
N SER A 246 1.64 31.78 34.86
CA SER A 246 0.64 31.37 33.89
C SER A 246 1.30 30.96 32.58
N ILE A 247 0.60 30.16 31.79
CA ILE A 247 1.03 29.77 30.45
C ILE A 247 0.12 30.46 29.44
N SER A 248 0.71 31.01 28.38
CA SER A 248 0.00 31.67 27.28
C SER A 248 -1.08 30.77 26.66
N PRO A 249 -2.12 31.33 26.01
CA PRO A 249 -3.20 30.54 25.41
C PRO A 249 -2.73 29.48 24.40
N ASP A 250 -1.69 29.77 23.64
CA ASP A 250 -1.05 28.88 22.65
C ASP A 250 -0.05 27.87 23.26
N LYS A 251 0.04 27.87 24.60
CA LYS A 251 0.92 27.04 25.44
C LYS A 251 2.42 27.17 25.16
N SER A 252 2.83 28.18 24.38
CA SER A 252 4.22 28.37 23.96
C SER A 252 5.07 29.09 24.99
N THR A 253 4.47 29.95 25.83
CA THR A 253 5.18 30.92 26.66
C THR A 253 4.76 30.82 28.12
N CYS A 254 5.75 30.70 29.00
CA CYS A 254 5.59 30.85 30.44
C CYS A 254 5.71 32.34 30.85
N LEU A 255 4.74 32.79 31.64
CA LEU A 255 4.53 34.18 32.04
C LEU A 255 4.56 34.27 33.57
N ILE A 256 5.16 35.34 34.10
CA ILE A 256 5.10 35.70 35.52
C ILE A 256 4.32 37.00 35.72
N SER A 257 3.44 37.01 36.71
CA SER A 257 2.86 38.24 37.26
C SER A 257 3.36 38.42 38.68
N PHE A 258 3.80 39.63 39.02
CA PHE A 258 4.37 39.98 40.32
C PHE A 258 3.85 41.36 40.76
N TYR A 259 3.28 41.40 41.95
CA TYR A 259 2.70 42.57 42.59
C TYR A 259 3.48 42.81 43.89
N PRO A 260 4.34 43.84 43.93
CA PRO A 260 5.11 44.18 45.12
C PRO A 260 4.22 44.40 46.35
N GLY A 261 4.75 43.98 47.49
CA GLY A 261 4.24 44.20 48.84
C GLY A 261 5.31 44.94 49.63
N GLU A 262 5.51 44.63 50.91
CA GLU A 262 6.55 45.28 51.71
C GLU A 262 7.97 44.93 51.26
N HIS A 263 8.86 45.93 51.26
CA HIS A 263 10.25 45.80 50.77
C HIS A 263 11.09 44.75 51.50
N GLU A 264 10.78 44.47 52.75
CA GLU A 264 11.50 43.50 53.58
C GLU A 264 11.07 42.05 53.33
N THR A 265 10.05 41.84 52.48
CA THR A 265 9.58 40.50 52.14
C THR A 265 10.44 39.85 51.05
N PRO A 266 10.73 38.55 51.17
CA PRO A 266 11.51 37.87 50.14
C PRO A 266 10.72 37.76 48.84
N ILE A 267 11.36 38.09 47.72
CA ILE A 267 10.86 37.76 46.38
C ILE A 267 10.91 36.24 46.16
N PRO A 268 10.07 35.69 45.27
CA PRO A 268 10.09 34.26 45.01
C PRO A 268 11.45 33.79 44.48
N THR A 269 11.87 32.65 44.99
CA THR A 269 13.14 32.00 44.64
C THR A 269 13.04 31.29 43.29
N GLU A 270 14.19 30.98 42.70
CA GLU A 270 14.26 30.21 41.46
C GLU A 270 13.63 28.82 41.63
N ASP A 271 13.88 28.14 42.76
CA ASP A 271 13.32 26.82 43.04
C ASP A 271 11.79 26.83 43.15
N GLU A 272 11.20 27.87 43.75
CA GLU A 272 9.75 28.03 43.83
C GLU A 272 9.12 28.27 42.46
N ILE A 273 9.74 29.13 41.64
CA ILE A 273 9.30 29.37 40.26
C ILE A 273 9.38 28.06 39.46
N LEU A 274 10.50 27.34 39.56
CA LEU A 274 10.70 26.06 38.88
C LEU A 274 9.70 24.99 39.33
N ALA A 275 9.34 24.93 40.62
CA ALA A 275 8.35 24.00 41.13
C ALA A 275 6.97 24.23 40.46
N ILE A 276 6.51 25.47 40.40
CA ILE A 276 5.23 25.80 39.76
C ILE A 276 5.28 25.58 38.24
N VAL A 277 6.40 25.91 37.58
CA VAL A 277 6.60 25.65 36.14
C VAL A 277 6.54 24.14 35.84
N LYS A 278 7.17 23.31 36.68
CA LYS A 278 7.13 21.84 36.57
C LYS A 278 5.72 21.29 36.81
N GLU A 279 4.99 21.83 37.78
CA GLU A 279 3.59 21.47 38.03
C GLU A 279 2.67 21.84 36.86
N ALA A 280 2.89 23.02 36.26
CA ALA A 280 2.26 23.43 35.00
C ALA A 280 2.74 22.58 33.80
N LYS A 281 3.72 21.69 34.02
CA LYS A 281 4.37 20.81 33.04
C LYS A 281 4.96 21.58 31.86
N TYR A 282 5.47 22.79 32.10
CA TYR A 282 6.12 23.58 31.06
C TYR A 282 7.62 23.23 30.97
N PRO A 283 8.24 23.15 29.77
CA PRO A 283 9.63 22.74 29.65
C PRO A 283 10.59 23.76 30.26
N VAL A 284 11.39 23.31 31.23
CA VAL A 284 12.31 24.18 31.99
C VAL A 284 13.42 24.74 31.09
N ASP A 285 13.88 23.97 30.10
CA ASP A 285 14.91 24.39 29.13
C ASP A 285 14.49 25.59 28.27
N TYR A 286 13.19 25.92 28.27
CA TYR A 286 12.66 27.07 27.57
C TYR A 286 12.57 28.32 28.43
N LEU A 287 12.94 28.27 29.70
CA LEU A 287 13.00 29.45 30.56
C LEU A 287 14.26 30.29 30.29
N ILE A 288 14.15 31.60 30.51
CA ILE A 288 15.33 32.46 30.62
C ILE A 288 16.09 32.12 31.92
N PRO A 289 17.41 32.42 32.01
CA PRO A 289 18.18 32.18 33.22
C PRO A 289 17.52 32.78 34.48
N GLY A 290 17.52 32.05 35.60
CA GLY A 290 16.89 32.50 36.85
C GLY A 290 17.36 33.87 37.35
N ARG A 291 18.64 34.20 37.13
CA ARG A 291 19.20 35.54 37.41
C ARG A 291 18.46 36.68 36.68
N ASP A 292 17.98 36.44 35.47
CA ASP A 292 17.29 37.44 34.66
C ASP A 292 15.84 37.61 35.16
N ILE A 293 15.21 36.52 35.60
CA ILE A 293 13.89 36.56 36.27
C ILE A 293 14.02 37.35 37.58
N LYS A 294 15.01 37.02 38.41
CA LYS A 294 15.28 37.72 39.67
C LYS A 294 15.47 39.22 39.46
N MET A 295 16.28 39.60 38.48
CA MET A 295 16.50 41.02 38.14
C MET A 295 15.21 41.76 37.76
N VAL A 296 14.25 41.10 37.11
CA VAL A 296 12.95 41.69 36.78
C VAL A 296 12.13 41.94 38.04
N LEU A 297 12.10 40.96 38.96
CA LEU A 297 11.37 41.07 40.22
C LEU A 297 11.98 42.12 41.16
N GLU A 298 13.31 42.18 41.27
CA GLU A 298 14.00 43.18 42.08
C GLU A 298 13.77 44.59 41.54
N ARG A 299 13.77 44.78 40.21
CA ARG A 299 13.45 46.08 39.60
C ARG A 299 11.99 46.47 39.82
N ALA A 300 11.08 45.50 39.77
CA ALA A 300 9.66 45.71 40.07
C ALA A 300 9.48 46.16 41.52
N LEU A 301 10.14 45.48 42.46
CA LEU A 301 10.12 45.83 43.88
C LEU A 301 10.75 47.20 44.15
N ALA A 302 11.95 47.47 43.62
CA ALA A 302 12.66 48.73 43.82
C ALA A 302 11.89 49.96 43.27
N ALA A 303 11.07 49.76 42.24
CA ALA A 303 10.27 50.80 41.62
C ALA A 303 8.81 50.83 42.12
N ASP A 304 8.44 49.97 43.07
CA ASP A 304 7.04 49.73 43.50
C ASP A 304 6.07 49.58 42.30
N ARG A 305 6.50 48.82 41.29
CA ARG A 305 5.81 48.67 40.02
C ARG A 305 5.36 47.25 39.80
N LYS A 306 4.05 47.08 39.57
CA LYS A 306 3.44 45.81 39.19
C LYS A 306 3.96 45.32 37.85
N VAL A 307 4.24 44.02 37.76
CA VAL A 307 4.61 43.30 36.55
C VAL A 307 3.48 42.33 36.23
N GLN A 308 2.89 42.43 35.04
CA GLN A 308 1.78 41.58 34.64
C GLN A 308 2.13 40.82 33.36
N ASN A 309 1.93 39.51 33.37
CA ASN A 309 2.16 38.62 32.22
C ASN A 309 3.53 38.82 31.56
N TYR A 310 4.58 38.96 32.34
CA TYR A 310 5.91 39.16 31.82
C TYR A 310 6.49 37.81 31.35
N PRO A 311 6.99 37.71 30.11
CA PRO A 311 7.51 36.44 29.59
C PRO A 311 8.83 36.07 30.26
N ILE A 312 8.88 34.88 30.85
CA ILE A 312 10.08 34.27 31.41
C ILE A 312 10.60 33.12 30.55
N SER A 313 10.15 33.05 29.30
CA SER A 313 10.63 32.08 28.31
C SER A 313 11.64 32.69 27.35
N THR A 314 12.58 31.87 26.87
CA THR A 314 13.50 32.23 25.79
C THR A 314 12.73 32.63 24.54
N SER A 315 13.20 33.66 23.85
CA SER A 315 12.46 34.27 22.75
C SER A 315 12.72 33.53 21.43
N ARG A 316 11.66 33.30 20.67
CA ARG A 316 11.68 32.76 19.31
C ARG A 316 10.50 33.34 18.54
N ASP A 317 10.70 33.82 17.33
CA ASP A 317 9.60 34.27 16.48
C ASP A 317 8.83 33.08 15.91
N ALA A 318 7.52 33.26 15.73
CA ALA A 318 6.73 32.31 14.96
C ALA A 318 7.10 32.38 13.48
N ASP A 319 7.13 31.23 12.83
CA ASP A 319 7.41 31.11 11.40
C ASP A 319 6.56 29.99 10.79
N PHE A 320 6.32 30.04 9.50
CA PHE A 320 5.68 28.96 8.77
C PHE A 320 6.14 28.92 7.32
N ASN A 321 6.15 27.72 6.73
CA ASN A 321 6.51 27.50 5.35
C ASN A 321 5.54 26.51 4.69
N ILE A 322 5.23 26.74 3.42
CA ILE A 322 4.48 25.80 2.58
C ILE A 322 5.42 25.31 1.49
N SER A 323 5.57 24.00 1.38
CA SER A 323 6.44 23.37 0.38
C SER A 323 5.65 22.38 -0.44
N VAL A 324 5.84 22.40 -1.75
CA VAL A 324 5.30 21.41 -2.68
C VAL A 324 6.42 20.47 -3.11
N SER A 325 6.14 19.17 -3.18
CA SER A 325 7.09 18.16 -3.64
C SER A 325 7.55 18.42 -5.09
N GLU A 326 8.72 17.90 -5.46
CA GLU A 326 9.29 18.12 -6.82
C GLU A 326 8.36 17.60 -7.93
N ASP A 327 7.66 16.50 -7.67
CA ASP A 327 6.66 15.91 -8.57
C ASP A 327 5.31 16.65 -8.58
N GLN A 328 5.16 17.69 -7.74
CA GLN A 328 3.93 18.46 -7.54
C GLN A 328 2.73 17.64 -7.05
N MET A 329 2.97 16.45 -6.49
CA MET A 329 1.90 15.56 -6.01
C MET A 329 1.48 15.83 -4.57
N LYS A 330 2.31 16.50 -3.76
CA LYS A 330 2.01 16.75 -2.33
C LYS A 330 2.40 18.15 -1.92
N ALA A 331 1.53 18.78 -1.14
CA ALA A 331 1.81 20.07 -0.51
C ALA A 331 1.82 19.91 1.02
N TYR A 332 2.83 20.46 1.67
CA TYR A 332 3.03 20.36 3.12
C TYR A 332 3.11 21.73 3.76
N LEU A 333 2.62 21.83 4.98
CA LEU A 333 2.75 22.98 5.85
C LEU A 333 3.68 22.65 7.02
N GLN A 334 4.58 23.58 7.30
CA GLN A 334 5.43 23.58 8.49
C GLN A 334 5.14 24.84 9.30
N ILE A 335 5.00 24.71 10.62
CA ILE A 335 4.73 25.84 11.51
C ILE A 335 5.61 25.73 12.76
N HIS A 336 6.15 26.87 13.18
CA HIS A 336 6.79 27.06 14.46
C HIS A 336 6.02 28.11 15.27
N LYS A 337 5.64 27.77 16.51
CA LYS A 337 5.07 28.75 17.45
C LYS A 337 6.14 29.71 17.93
N GLY A 338 5.76 30.98 18.00
CA GLY A 338 6.53 32.02 18.66
C GLY A 338 6.48 31.84 20.18
N ARG A 339 7.52 32.26 20.88
CA ARG A 339 7.65 32.13 22.32
C ARG A 339 8.34 33.34 22.93
N GLY A 340 8.05 33.60 24.21
CA GLY A 340 8.75 34.59 25.01
C GLY A 340 8.38 36.00 24.55
N ARG A 341 9.37 36.74 24.04
CA ARG A 341 9.15 38.06 23.43
C ARG A 341 9.09 38.03 21.90
N GLY A 342 9.16 36.86 21.28
CA GLY A 342 9.06 36.73 19.84
C GLY A 342 7.64 36.97 19.30
N LYS A 343 7.53 37.21 17.99
CA LYS A 343 6.25 37.39 17.31
C LYS A 343 5.37 36.14 17.50
N PRO A 344 4.11 36.26 17.98
CA PRO A 344 3.24 35.11 18.15
C PRO A 344 2.74 34.56 16.81
N LEU A 345 2.35 33.28 16.80
CA LEU A 345 1.79 32.63 15.62
C LEU A 345 0.41 33.22 15.29
N SER A 346 0.23 33.64 14.04
CA SER A 346 -1.05 34.14 13.53
C SER A 346 -1.68 33.11 12.58
N LEU A 347 -2.67 32.36 13.07
CA LEU A 347 -3.42 31.40 12.22
C LEU A 347 -4.12 32.08 11.05
N LYS A 348 -4.42 33.38 11.18
CA LYS A 348 -4.97 34.19 10.08
C LYS A 348 -3.94 34.39 8.97
N GLU A 349 -2.67 34.63 9.31
CA GLU A 349 -1.57 34.75 8.34
C GLU A 349 -1.31 33.41 7.66
N VAL A 350 -1.25 32.31 8.42
CA VAL A 350 -1.12 30.94 7.89
C VAL A 350 -2.25 30.62 6.90
N GLY A 351 -3.50 30.87 7.29
CA GLY A 351 -4.66 30.64 6.42
C GLY A 351 -4.67 31.53 5.17
N ALA A 352 -4.12 32.75 5.24
CA ALA A 352 -3.96 33.62 4.08
C ALA A 352 -2.88 33.09 3.13
N ALA A 353 -1.77 32.58 3.66
CA ALA A 353 -0.70 31.98 2.87
C ALA A 353 -1.17 30.70 2.15
N ILE A 354 -1.85 29.78 2.84
CA ILE A 354 -2.42 28.56 2.22
C ILE A 354 -3.33 28.93 1.02
N LYS A 355 -4.15 29.98 1.16
CA LYS A 355 -5.01 30.46 0.06
C LYS A 355 -4.21 31.08 -1.09
N ALA A 356 -3.10 31.74 -0.79
CA ALA A 356 -2.24 32.37 -1.80
C ALA A 356 -1.53 31.34 -2.69
N GLU A 357 -1.29 30.13 -2.17
CA GLU A 357 -0.67 29.02 -2.92
C GLU A 357 -1.56 28.46 -4.04
N LYS A 358 -2.87 28.75 -4.04
CA LYS A 358 -3.84 28.28 -5.06
C LYS A 358 -3.88 26.75 -5.24
N LEU A 359 -3.61 26.00 -4.17
CA LEU A 359 -3.73 24.55 -4.16
C LEU A 359 -5.19 24.11 -4.32
N VAL A 360 -5.40 22.97 -4.96
CA VAL A 360 -6.70 22.33 -5.21
C VAL A 360 -6.86 21.12 -4.29
N GLY A 361 -8.11 20.76 -3.95
CA GLY A 361 -8.38 19.59 -3.10
C GLY A 361 -8.14 19.80 -1.61
N LEU A 362 -7.97 21.05 -1.16
CA LEU A 362 -7.82 21.39 0.25
C LEU A 362 -9.12 21.17 1.04
N ASP A 363 -9.03 20.44 2.15
CA ASP A 363 -10.09 20.39 3.16
C ASP A 363 -9.90 21.53 4.19
N TYR A 364 -10.44 22.71 3.87
CA TYR A 364 -10.32 23.87 4.76
C TYR A 364 -10.97 23.67 6.14
N ALA A 365 -11.97 22.80 6.27
CA ALA A 365 -12.61 22.55 7.54
C ALA A 365 -11.67 21.76 8.45
N LYS A 366 -11.12 20.67 7.94
CA LYS A 366 -10.14 19.84 8.65
C LYS A 366 -8.85 20.60 8.94
N ILE A 367 -8.30 21.33 7.96
CA ILE A 367 -7.09 22.15 8.16
C ILE A 367 -7.29 23.15 9.29
N LYS A 368 -8.45 23.83 9.32
CA LYS A 368 -8.75 24.78 10.39
C LYS A 368 -8.85 24.08 11.76
N GLU A 369 -9.50 22.93 11.83
CA GLU A 369 -9.61 22.13 13.05
C GLU A 369 -8.22 21.72 13.57
N ASP A 370 -7.40 21.12 12.70
CA ASP A 370 -6.05 20.65 13.03
C ASP A 370 -5.13 21.79 13.47
N LEU A 371 -5.17 22.94 12.77
CA LEU A 371 -4.38 24.10 13.13
C LEU A 371 -4.82 24.72 14.47
N LEU A 372 -6.12 24.72 14.77
CA LEU A 372 -6.61 25.16 16.09
C LEU A 372 -6.19 24.18 17.19
N ALA A 373 -6.26 22.87 16.94
CA ALA A 373 -5.81 21.85 17.87
C ALA A 373 -4.31 21.98 18.14
N PHE A 374 -3.49 22.13 17.10
CA PHE A 374 -2.06 22.42 17.23
C PHE A 374 -1.83 23.72 18.00
N PHE A 375 -2.55 24.80 17.69
CA PHE A 375 -2.36 26.09 18.35
C PHE A 375 -2.51 26.01 19.87
N VAL A 376 -3.52 25.28 20.37
CA VAL A 376 -3.74 25.11 21.81
C VAL A 376 -2.96 23.94 22.43
N SER A 377 -2.29 23.12 21.63
CA SER A 377 -1.44 22.02 22.11
C SER A 377 -0.13 22.55 22.70
N ARG A 378 0.63 21.67 23.35
CA ARG A 378 1.97 21.98 23.91
C ARG A 378 3.08 21.86 22.87
N ASP A 379 2.76 21.33 21.69
CA ASP A 379 3.72 21.19 20.61
C ASP A 379 4.11 22.58 20.12
N LEU A 380 5.41 22.78 19.93
CA LEU A 380 5.93 24.04 19.43
C LEU A 380 6.06 24.05 17.92
N ASP A 381 6.14 22.88 17.31
CA ASP A 381 6.45 22.72 15.90
C ASP A 381 5.47 21.71 15.28
N LEU A 382 4.88 22.07 14.15
CA LEU A 382 4.05 21.21 13.31
C LEU A 382 4.83 20.96 12.03
N THR A 383 5.37 19.75 11.86
CA THR A 383 6.24 19.40 10.73
C THR A 383 5.58 18.40 9.79
N GLY A 384 5.65 18.67 8.49
CA GLY A 384 5.16 17.73 7.47
C GLY A 384 3.64 17.57 7.43
N TYR A 385 2.88 18.58 7.86
CA TYR A 385 1.43 18.53 7.81
C TYR A 385 0.94 18.56 6.36
N LEU A 386 0.35 17.46 5.88
CA LEU A 386 -0.14 17.35 4.51
C LEU A 386 -1.37 18.24 4.30
N LEU A 387 -1.23 19.25 3.43
CA LEU A 387 -2.32 20.15 3.05
C LEU A 387 -3.26 19.49 2.03
N CYS A 388 -2.67 18.92 0.98
CA CYS A 388 -3.40 18.21 -0.08
C CYS A 388 -2.45 17.29 -0.85
N GLU A 389 -3.05 16.35 -1.57
CA GLU A 389 -2.39 15.38 -2.43
C GLU A 389 -3.10 15.38 -3.79
N GLY A 390 -2.31 15.34 -4.87
CA GLY A 390 -2.81 15.20 -6.23
C GLY A 390 -3.42 13.83 -6.49
N VAL A 391 -4.17 13.71 -7.57
CA VAL A 391 -4.69 12.43 -8.06
C VAL A 391 -3.66 11.85 -9.03
N PRO A 392 -3.02 10.70 -8.73
CA PRO A 392 -2.05 10.12 -9.65
C PRO A 392 -2.72 9.69 -10.97
N PRO A 393 -2.00 9.71 -12.11
CA PRO A 393 -2.49 9.14 -13.35
C PRO A 393 -2.60 7.61 -13.23
N GLU A 394 -3.58 7.03 -13.92
CA GLU A 394 -3.74 5.58 -14.02
C GLU A 394 -2.98 5.04 -15.23
N GLU A 395 -2.61 3.76 -15.17
CA GLU A 395 -2.13 3.00 -16.33
C GLU A 395 -3.31 2.71 -17.27
N GLY A 396 -3.05 2.76 -18.58
CA GLY A 396 -4.01 2.33 -19.59
C GLY A 396 -4.11 0.81 -19.66
N GLU A 397 -5.02 0.31 -20.48
CA GLU A 397 -5.18 -1.12 -20.72
C GLU A 397 -3.91 -1.70 -21.37
N ASP A 398 -3.51 -2.90 -20.92
CA ASP A 398 -2.33 -3.59 -21.43
C ASP A 398 -2.50 -3.91 -22.93
N ARG A 399 -1.38 -3.91 -23.67
CA ARG A 399 -1.41 -4.16 -25.11
C ARG A 399 -1.84 -5.61 -25.38
N GLU A 400 -3.04 -5.80 -25.93
CA GLU A 400 -3.56 -7.13 -26.26
C GLU A 400 -2.89 -7.67 -27.54
N ILE A 401 -2.65 -8.98 -27.56
CA ILE A 401 -2.04 -9.71 -28.68
C ILE A 401 -3.13 -10.55 -29.35
N GLU A 402 -3.46 -10.22 -30.59
CA GLU A 402 -4.31 -11.04 -31.45
C GLU A 402 -3.45 -11.81 -32.46
N TYR A 403 -3.50 -13.14 -32.44
CA TYR A 403 -2.79 -13.97 -33.44
C TYR A 403 -3.65 -14.10 -34.70
N ASN A 404 -3.06 -13.81 -35.86
CA ASN A 404 -3.71 -13.86 -37.18
C ASN A 404 -3.23 -15.06 -38.01
N VAL A 405 -2.87 -16.15 -37.34
CA VAL A 405 -2.42 -17.43 -37.92
C VAL A 405 -3.21 -18.58 -37.32
N ASP A 406 -3.36 -19.65 -38.09
CA ASP A 406 -3.97 -20.89 -37.62
C ASP A 406 -2.87 -21.81 -37.08
N PHE A 407 -2.76 -21.91 -35.76
CA PHE A 407 -1.82 -22.83 -35.12
C PHE A 407 -2.18 -24.29 -35.42
N LEU A 408 -1.14 -25.12 -35.59
CA LEU A 408 -1.27 -26.55 -35.85
C LEU A 408 -2.09 -27.22 -34.74
N SER A 409 -2.92 -28.20 -35.13
CA SER A 409 -3.66 -29.02 -34.18
C SER A 409 -2.70 -29.84 -33.30
N GLY A 410 -3.13 -30.26 -32.10
CA GLY A 410 -2.24 -30.98 -31.18
C GLY A 410 -1.58 -32.23 -31.77
N LYS A 411 -2.23 -32.92 -32.74
CA LYS A 411 -1.63 -34.05 -33.45
C LYS A 411 -0.54 -33.61 -34.42
N ASP A 412 -0.81 -32.58 -35.22
CA ASP A 412 0.10 -32.08 -36.25
C ASP A 412 1.28 -31.34 -35.61
N PHE A 413 1.05 -30.58 -34.54
CA PHE A 413 2.08 -29.99 -33.70
C PHE A 413 2.98 -31.07 -33.11
N SER A 414 2.42 -32.12 -32.50
CA SER A 414 3.21 -33.21 -31.90
C SER A 414 4.11 -33.91 -32.93
N ALA A 415 3.62 -34.09 -34.17
CA ALA A 415 4.43 -34.65 -35.25
C ALA A 415 5.54 -33.69 -35.70
N ALA A 416 5.21 -32.41 -35.87
CA ALA A 416 6.16 -31.38 -36.30
C ALA A 416 7.28 -31.14 -35.28
N ILE A 417 6.95 -31.06 -33.99
CA ILE A 417 7.96 -30.86 -32.93
C ILE A 417 8.84 -32.09 -32.74
N ALA A 418 8.28 -33.30 -32.80
CA ALA A 418 9.05 -34.53 -32.69
C ALA A 418 10.06 -34.69 -33.84
N GLN A 419 9.65 -34.31 -35.05
CA GLN A 419 10.56 -34.27 -36.20
C GLN A 419 11.69 -33.24 -35.99
N LEU A 420 11.34 -32.02 -35.58
CA LEU A 420 12.31 -30.95 -35.33
C LEU A 420 13.31 -31.31 -34.22
N GLN A 421 12.88 -32.05 -33.19
CA GLN A 421 13.74 -32.55 -32.12
C GLN A 421 14.64 -33.70 -32.58
N ALA A 422 14.19 -34.54 -33.52
CA ALA A 422 14.99 -35.62 -34.07
C ALA A 422 16.11 -35.09 -35.00
N GLU A 423 15.85 -33.99 -35.71
CA GLU A 423 16.77 -33.35 -36.65
C GLU A 423 16.93 -31.85 -36.34
N PRO A 424 17.59 -31.47 -35.23
CA PRO A 424 17.62 -30.10 -34.74
C PRO A 424 18.60 -29.19 -35.49
N GLU A 425 19.41 -29.74 -36.41
CA GLU A 425 20.51 -29.03 -37.07
C GLU A 425 20.05 -27.74 -37.75
N GLY A 426 18.90 -27.78 -38.45
CA GLY A 426 18.35 -26.59 -39.13
C GLY A 426 17.94 -25.47 -38.17
N LEU A 427 17.55 -25.80 -36.94
CA LEU A 427 17.21 -24.84 -35.90
C LEU A 427 18.45 -24.35 -35.15
N GLN A 428 19.40 -25.23 -34.87
CA GLN A 428 20.66 -24.89 -34.18
C GLN A 428 21.55 -23.96 -34.99
N GLN A 429 21.41 -23.94 -36.33
CA GLN A 429 22.10 -23.01 -37.21
C GLN A 429 21.50 -21.59 -37.22
N MET A 430 20.31 -21.40 -36.65
CA MET A 430 19.68 -20.08 -36.52
C MET A 430 20.28 -19.31 -35.32
N GLU A 431 20.30 -17.98 -35.40
CA GLU A 431 20.85 -17.12 -34.33
C GLU A 431 20.13 -17.32 -32.99
N SER A 432 18.82 -17.57 -33.04
CA SER A 432 17.97 -17.83 -31.88
C SER A 432 18.01 -19.27 -31.39
N GLY A 433 18.73 -20.19 -32.06
CA GLY A 433 18.70 -21.62 -31.76
C GLY A 433 19.07 -21.95 -30.31
N GLU A 434 20.00 -21.22 -29.71
CA GLU A 434 20.42 -21.41 -28.30
C GLU A 434 19.42 -20.78 -27.30
N VAL A 435 18.86 -19.61 -27.62
CA VAL A 435 18.00 -18.84 -26.71
C VAL A 435 16.51 -19.17 -26.84
N PHE A 436 16.11 -19.78 -27.95
CA PHE A 436 14.77 -20.28 -28.24
C PHE A 436 14.84 -21.70 -28.82
N PRO A 437 15.28 -22.69 -28.03
CA PRO A 437 15.49 -24.07 -28.49
C PRO A 437 14.17 -24.78 -28.80
N ALA A 438 14.24 -25.90 -29.52
CA ALA A 438 13.06 -26.70 -29.88
C ALA A 438 12.15 -27.01 -28.67
N ASP A 439 12.75 -27.35 -27.51
CA ASP A 439 12.02 -27.69 -26.28
C ASP A 439 11.20 -26.54 -25.68
N SER A 440 11.49 -25.30 -26.07
CA SER A 440 10.75 -24.12 -25.61
C SER A 440 9.55 -23.78 -26.50
N ILE A 441 9.41 -24.43 -27.66
CA ILE A 441 8.30 -24.22 -28.59
C ILE A 441 7.05 -24.90 -28.06
N GLN A 442 5.95 -24.14 -28.01
CA GLN A 442 4.65 -24.58 -27.49
C GLN A 442 3.60 -24.67 -28.59
N GLU A 443 3.70 -23.83 -29.61
CA GLU A 443 2.79 -23.82 -30.76
C GLU A 443 3.57 -23.56 -32.05
N MET A 444 3.06 -24.08 -33.16
CA MET A 444 3.61 -23.86 -34.50
C MET A 444 2.50 -23.51 -35.47
N ALA A 445 2.76 -22.66 -36.47
CA ALA A 445 1.81 -22.34 -37.53
C ALA A 445 2.52 -22.19 -38.88
N PRO A 446 1.99 -22.72 -39.99
CA PRO A 446 2.50 -22.40 -41.31
C PRO A 446 2.20 -20.92 -41.64
N VAL A 447 3.19 -20.24 -42.22
CA VAL A 447 3.07 -18.83 -42.62
C VAL A 447 3.63 -18.58 -44.00
N ALA A 448 2.96 -17.72 -44.77
CA ALA A 448 3.42 -17.25 -46.07
C ALA A 448 4.29 -15.98 -45.94
N HIS A 449 5.07 -15.69 -46.98
CA HIS A 449 5.82 -14.44 -47.09
C HIS A 449 4.89 -13.21 -46.97
N GLU A 450 5.29 -12.23 -46.16
CA GLU A 450 4.51 -11.03 -45.81
C GLU A 450 3.16 -11.28 -45.11
N GLN A 451 2.88 -12.50 -44.64
CA GLN A 451 1.67 -12.79 -43.88
C GLN A 451 1.70 -12.05 -42.54
N ARG A 452 0.58 -11.40 -42.19
CA ARG A 452 0.37 -10.85 -40.86
C ARG A 452 0.22 -11.98 -39.84
N VAL A 453 1.09 -11.98 -38.83
CA VAL A 453 1.14 -12.99 -37.78
C VAL A 453 0.43 -12.54 -36.52
N ILE A 454 0.64 -11.28 -36.11
CA ILE A 454 0.02 -10.69 -34.92
C ILE A 454 -0.54 -9.30 -35.25
N THR A 455 -1.68 -8.96 -34.65
CA THR A 455 -2.15 -7.59 -34.48
C THR A 455 -2.11 -7.24 -33.00
N LEU A 456 -1.46 -6.12 -32.69
CA LEU A 456 -1.38 -5.56 -31.35
C LEU A 456 -2.40 -4.44 -31.20
N SER A 457 -3.07 -4.37 -30.06
CA SER A 457 -3.96 -3.24 -29.76
C SER A 457 -3.16 -1.91 -29.76
N PRO A 458 -3.80 -0.76 -30.08
CA PRO A 458 -3.15 0.53 -29.96
C PRO A 458 -2.83 0.83 -28.49
N PRO A 459 -1.72 1.53 -28.18
CA PRO A 459 -1.43 1.96 -26.82
C PRO A 459 -2.43 3.03 -26.40
N GLU A 460 -3.32 2.71 -25.47
CA GLU A 460 -4.25 3.67 -24.88
C GLU A 460 -3.65 4.24 -23.59
N PRO A 461 -3.58 5.58 -23.41
CA PRO A 461 -3.20 6.16 -22.15
C PRO A 461 -4.33 5.95 -21.13
N GLY A 462 -3.97 5.65 -19.88
CA GLY A 462 -4.93 5.55 -18.79
C GLY A 462 -5.60 6.87 -18.44
N THR A 463 -6.36 6.89 -17.35
CA THR A 463 -7.05 8.12 -16.96
C THR A 463 -6.03 9.17 -16.50
N PRO A 464 -6.11 10.42 -17.00
CA PRO A 464 -5.21 11.49 -16.59
C PRO A 464 -5.37 11.82 -15.10
N GLY A 465 -4.23 11.93 -14.41
CA GLY A 465 -4.16 12.44 -13.05
C GLY A 465 -4.23 13.97 -12.99
N LYS A 466 -4.14 14.52 -11.78
CA LYS A 466 -4.05 15.95 -11.51
C LYS A 466 -3.06 16.22 -10.38
N ASP A 467 -2.17 17.19 -10.58
CA ASP A 467 -1.27 17.65 -9.51
C ASP A 467 -2.01 18.50 -8.45
N VAL A 468 -1.29 18.96 -7.42
CA VAL A 468 -1.87 19.80 -6.34
C VAL A 468 -2.35 21.17 -6.80
N TYR A 469 -2.01 21.61 -8.01
CA TYR A 469 -2.49 22.85 -8.63
C TYR A 469 -3.66 22.61 -9.59
N GLY A 470 -4.08 21.35 -9.76
CA GLY A 470 -5.14 20.94 -10.67
C GLY A 470 -4.71 20.87 -12.14
N LYS A 471 -3.41 20.90 -12.43
CA LYS A 471 -2.89 20.69 -13.79
C LYS A 471 -2.95 19.20 -14.12
N ASN A 472 -3.40 18.89 -15.32
CA ASN A 472 -3.50 17.50 -15.79
C ASN A 472 -2.12 16.86 -15.91
N ILE A 473 -2.00 15.66 -15.37
CA ILE A 473 -0.89 14.74 -15.58
C ILE A 473 -1.37 13.69 -16.57
N PRO A 474 -0.74 13.54 -17.76
CA PRO A 474 -1.17 12.54 -18.74
C PRO A 474 -1.24 11.14 -18.12
N GLY A 475 -2.24 10.36 -18.54
CA GLY A 475 -2.34 8.94 -18.19
C GLY A 475 -1.11 8.17 -18.65
N LEU A 476 -0.72 7.17 -17.86
CA LEU A 476 0.40 6.31 -18.23
C LEU A 476 -0.08 5.33 -19.31
N PRO A 477 0.75 4.98 -20.31
CA PRO A 477 0.41 3.92 -21.25
C PRO A 477 0.29 2.59 -20.49
N GLY A 478 -0.60 1.70 -20.96
CA GLY A 478 -0.63 0.32 -20.48
C GLY A 478 0.66 -0.43 -20.79
N LYS A 479 0.84 -1.62 -20.20
CA LYS A 479 2.09 -2.36 -20.35
C LYS A 479 2.27 -2.81 -21.81
N PRO A 480 3.51 -2.76 -22.32
CA PRO A 480 3.80 -3.27 -23.65
C PRO A 480 3.56 -4.78 -23.70
N ALA A 481 3.20 -5.27 -24.88
CA ALA A 481 3.17 -6.70 -25.14
C ALA A 481 4.60 -7.27 -24.97
N MET A 482 4.76 -8.23 -24.07
CA MET A 482 6.07 -8.86 -23.78
C MET A 482 6.42 -9.88 -24.87
N LEU A 483 6.94 -9.36 -25.99
CA LEU A 483 7.32 -10.12 -27.17
C LEU A 483 8.81 -10.01 -27.46
N VAL A 484 9.43 -11.12 -27.84
CA VAL A 484 10.76 -11.16 -28.47
C VAL A 484 10.59 -11.77 -29.85
N LEU A 485 10.85 -10.93 -30.86
CA LEU A 485 10.85 -11.34 -32.26
C LEU A 485 12.27 -11.70 -32.64
N HIS A 486 12.48 -12.96 -33.04
CA HIS A 486 13.76 -13.44 -33.54
C HIS A 486 13.76 -13.35 -35.08
N GLU A 487 14.11 -14.43 -35.77
CA GLU A 487 14.29 -14.42 -37.22
C GLU A 487 12.97 -14.31 -37.98
N ASN A 488 13.07 -13.67 -39.14
CA ASN A 488 12.04 -13.60 -40.17
C ASN A 488 10.69 -13.06 -39.69
N LEU A 489 10.72 -12.15 -38.71
CA LEU A 489 9.58 -11.40 -38.23
C LEU A 489 9.91 -9.91 -38.20
N ALA A 490 8.95 -9.05 -38.51
CA ALA A 490 9.10 -7.61 -38.40
C ALA A 490 7.85 -6.94 -37.81
N GLU A 491 8.04 -6.06 -36.83
CA GLU A 491 6.99 -5.16 -36.35
C GLU A 491 6.86 -3.96 -37.31
N LYS A 492 5.67 -3.77 -37.88
CA LYS A 492 5.29 -2.62 -38.71
C LYS A 492 4.09 -1.91 -38.08
N GLY A 493 4.35 -0.93 -37.22
CA GLY A 493 3.31 -0.20 -36.51
C GLY A 493 2.67 -1.08 -35.43
N ASN A 494 1.41 -1.48 -35.62
CA ASN A 494 0.69 -2.35 -34.68
C ASN A 494 0.56 -3.79 -35.17
N VAL A 495 1.25 -4.18 -36.24
CA VAL A 495 1.22 -5.56 -36.75
C VAL A 495 2.62 -6.15 -36.80
N ILE A 496 2.71 -7.47 -36.61
CA ILE A 496 3.92 -8.23 -36.86
C ILE A 496 3.67 -9.10 -38.08
N ILE A 497 4.61 -9.09 -39.03
CA ILE A 497 4.54 -9.86 -40.28
C ILE A 497 5.68 -10.88 -40.38
N ALA A 498 5.43 -11.98 -41.08
CA ALA A 498 6.46 -12.93 -41.49
C ALA A 498 7.24 -12.36 -42.68
N LEU A 499 8.57 -12.40 -42.62
CA LEU A 499 9.46 -11.97 -43.71
C LEU A 499 9.82 -13.11 -44.65
N GLU A 500 9.57 -14.36 -44.27
CA GLU A 500 9.86 -15.56 -45.05
C GLU A 500 8.68 -16.54 -44.96
N GLU A 501 8.54 -17.40 -45.98
CA GLU A 501 7.60 -18.53 -45.94
C GLU A 501 8.19 -19.69 -45.12
N GLY A 502 7.36 -20.32 -44.28
CA GLY A 502 7.80 -21.46 -43.46
C GLY A 502 6.90 -21.74 -42.26
N ILE A 503 7.50 -22.07 -41.12
CA ILE A 503 6.81 -22.34 -39.86
C ILE A 503 7.12 -21.24 -38.84
N LEU A 504 6.08 -20.59 -38.33
CA LEU A 504 6.15 -19.77 -37.14
C LEU A 504 6.23 -20.68 -35.91
N ASP A 505 7.29 -20.56 -35.13
CA ASP A 505 7.39 -21.15 -33.80
C ASP A 505 7.00 -20.10 -32.75
N LYS A 506 6.19 -20.51 -31.77
CA LYS A 506 5.81 -19.70 -30.60
C LYS A 506 6.14 -20.46 -29.33
N GLY A 507 6.73 -19.79 -28.36
CA GLY A 507 6.94 -20.32 -27.01
C GLY A 507 7.05 -19.23 -25.96
N GLU A 508 7.04 -19.62 -24.69
CA GLU A 508 7.15 -18.70 -23.56
C GLU A 508 8.40 -19.02 -22.73
N ILE A 509 9.26 -18.02 -22.51
CA ILE A 509 10.47 -18.12 -21.70
C ILE A 509 10.44 -16.98 -20.69
N GLU A 510 10.51 -17.31 -19.40
CA GLU A 510 10.49 -16.34 -18.29
C GLU A 510 9.33 -15.33 -18.36
N GLY A 511 8.15 -15.75 -18.83
CA GLY A 511 6.96 -14.89 -18.97
C GLY A 511 6.97 -13.97 -20.19
N THR A 512 7.92 -14.14 -21.11
CA THR A 512 7.99 -13.42 -22.39
C THR A 512 7.70 -14.36 -23.54
N THR A 513 6.86 -13.93 -24.49
CA THR A 513 6.56 -14.73 -25.68
C THR A 513 7.66 -14.55 -26.71
N HIS A 514 8.31 -15.65 -27.09
CA HIS A 514 9.32 -15.71 -28.14
C HIS A 514 8.68 -16.24 -29.43
N LEU A 515 8.99 -15.57 -30.53
CA LEU A 515 8.48 -15.91 -31.86
C LEU A 515 9.64 -15.91 -32.85
N ARG A 516 9.64 -16.88 -33.76
CA ARG A 516 10.48 -16.86 -34.96
C ARG A 516 9.73 -17.49 -36.12
N VAL A 517 10.10 -17.13 -37.35
CA VAL A 517 9.71 -17.91 -38.52
C VAL A 517 10.93 -18.62 -39.05
N ARG A 518 10.87 -19.95 -39.15
CA ARG A 518 11.92 -20.78 -39.74
C ARG A 518 11.49 -21.22 -41.15
N PRO A 519 12.36 -21.08 -42.17
CA PRO A 519 12.08 -21.64 -43.49
C PRO A 519 11.83 -23.14 -43.39
N HIS A 520 10.80 -23.62 -44.10
CA HIS A 520 10.40 -25.03 -44.05
C HIS A 520 9.82 -25.47 -45.38
N LYS A 521 10.50 -26.41 -46.04
CA LYS A 521 9.99 -27.12 -47.22
C LYS A 521 10.57 -28.53 -47.20
N ASP A 522 9.74 -29.57 -47.24
CA ASP A 522 10.23 -30.95 -47.34
C ASP A 522 10.76 -31.24 -48.75
N ALA A 523 11.73 -32.16 -48.85
CA ALA A 523 12.23 -32.65 -50.13
C ALA A 523 11.12 -33.34 -50.94
N GLU A 524 11.15 -33.17 -52.25
CA GLU A 524 10.20 -33.74 -53.20
C GLU A 524 10.93 -34.45 -54.33
N VAL A 525 10.50 -35.69 -54.64
CA VAL A 525 11.03 -36.48 -55.75
C VAL A 525 9.90 -36.74 -56.73
N LEU A 526 10.07 -36.27 -57.96
CA LEU A 526 9.13 -36.50 -59.06
C LEU A 526 9.75 -37.49 -60.04
N VAL A 527 9.03 -38.55 -60.33
CA VAL A 527 9.44 -39.56 -61.31
C VAL A 527 8.38 -39.65 -62.41
N GLU A 528 8.82 -39.50 -63.66
CA GLU A 528 7.96 -39.56 -64.83
C GLU A 528 8.45 -40.63 -65.82
N ILE A 529 7.53 -41.42 -66.36
CA ILE A 529 7.83 -42.39 -67.42
C ILE A 529 7.46 -41.77 -68.77
N SER A 530 8.33 -41.91 -69.77
CA SER A 530 8.07 -41.43 -71.12
C SER A 530 6.80 -42.05 -71.72
N PRO A 531 6.06 -41.34 -72.59
CA PRO A 531 4.82 -41.87 -73.18
C PRO A 531 4.97 -43.20 -73.93
N ASP A 532 6.17 -43.51 -74.43
CA ASP A 532 6.52 -44.77 -75.10
C ASP A 532 6.98 -45.88 -74.14
N GLY A 533 7.08 -45.59 -72.83
CA GLY A 533 7.51 -46.52 -71.80
C GLY A 533 9.01 -46.86 -71.83
N MET A 534 9.80 -46.19 -72.67
CA MET A 534 11.20 -46.54 -72.92
C MET A 534 12.20 -45.83 -72.00
N MET A 535 11.82 -44.76 -71.31
CA MET A 535 12.68 -44.01 -70.41
C MET A 535 11.93 -43.61 -69.13
N ALA A 536 12.64 -43.48 -68.03
CA ALA A 536 12.16 -42.80 -66.84
C ALA A 536 13.07 -41.63 -66.48
N PHE A 537 12.44 -40.52 -66.10
CA PHE A 537 13.07 -39.27 -65.72
C PHE A 537 12.83 -38.99 -64.23
N MET A 538 13.80 -38.36 -63.59
CA MET A 538 13.69 -37.96 -62.19
C MET A 538 14.00 -36.47 -62.04
N SER A 539 13.20 -35.78 -61.23
CA SER A 539 13.49 -34.45 -60.71
C SER A 539 13.52 -34.52 -59.19
N ILE A 540 14.55 -33.97 -58.58
CA ILE A 540 14.74 -34.00 -57.13
C ILE A 540 14.85 -32.56 -56.65
N PHE A 541 13.96 -32.18 -55.73
CA PHE A 541 14.00 -30.90 -55.03
C PHE A 541 14.36 -31.17 -53.57
N ASP A 542 15.49 -30.66 -53.08
CA ASP A 542 15.86 -30.86 -51.68
C ASP A 542 14.95 -30.08 -50.73
N GLY A 543 14.97 -30.49 -49.46
CA GLY A 543 14.30 -29.77 -48.39
C GLY A 543 15.02 -28.46 -48.05
N LEU A 544 14.24 -27.44 -47.67
CA LEU A 544 14.74 -26.14 -47.24
C LEU A 544 14.55 -25.95 -45.73
N GLY A 545 15.60 -25.40 -45.09
CA GLY A 545 15.62 -25.03 -43.68
C GLY A 545 15.40 -26.24 -42.78
N SER A 546 14.19 -26.33 -42.25
CA SER A 546 13.76 -27.33 -41.26
C SER A 546 12.83 -28.40 -41.84
N GLY A 547 12.68 -28.45 -43.18
CA GLY A 547 12.02 -29.56 -43.86
C GLY A 547 12.96 -30.76 -44.02
N LYS A 548 12.38 -31.94 -44.28
CA LYS A 548 13.12 -33.18 -44.49
C LYS A 548 14.05 -33.05 -45.67
N ARG A 549 15.32 -33.41 -45.48
CA ARG A 549 16.30 -33.49 -46.57
C ARG A 549 16.09 -34.76 -47.39
N ILE A 550 16.59 -34.74 -48.62
CA ILE A 550 16.51 -35.88 -49.52
C ILE A 550 17.23 -37.12 -48.94
N SER A 551 16.55 -38.26 -48.94
CA SER A 551 17.11 -39.55 -48.51
C SER A 551 17.05 -40.59 -49.64
N GLU A 552 17.99 -41.54 -49.64
CA GLU A 552 17.98 -42.64 -50.61
C GLU A 552 16.65 -43.40 -50.55
N ASP A 553 16.14 -43.66 -49.35
CA ASP A 553 14.84 -44.34 -49.16
C ASP A 553 13.69 -43.56 -49.82
N SER A 554 13.66 -42.23 -49.70
CA SER A 554 12.61 -41.41 -50.32
C SER A 554 12.67 -41.44 -51.85
N VAL A 555 13.88 -41.49 -52.41
CA VAL A 555 14.12 -41.56 -53.86
C VAL A 555 13.67 -42.91 -54.39
N PHE A 556 14.09 -44.00 -53.76
CA PHE A 556 13.70 -45.35 -54.18
C PHE A 556 12.20 -45.60 -53.97
N ALA A 557 11.59 -45.02 -52.92
CA ALA A 557 10.15 -45.04 -52.74
C ALA A 557 9.43 -44.37 -53.92
N ALA A 558 9.85 -43.16 -54.32
CA ALA A 558 9.28 -42.46 -55.47
C ALA A 558 9.46 -43.23 -56.80
N ILE A 559 10.63 -43.84 -57.01
CA ILE A 559 10.90 -44.71 -58.18
C ILE A 559 9.93 -45.89 -58.24
N ASN A 560 9.72 -46.54 -57.09
CA ASN A 560 8.83 -47.68 -56.99
C ASN A 560 7.35 -47.28 -57.15
N ASP A 561 6.93 -46.17 -56.54
CA ASP A 561 5.56 -45.64 -56.64
C ASP A 561 5.22 -45.22 -58.07
N ALA A 562 6.20 -44.72 -58.83
CA ALA A 562 6.04 -44.45 -60.26
C ALA A 562 6.03 -45.69 -61.16
N GLY A 563 6.27 -46.89 -60.60
CA GLY A 563 6.18 -48.16 -61.31
C GLY A 563 7.39 -48.51 -62.18
N VAL A 564 8.55 -47.88 -61.94
CA VAL A 564 9.80 -48.19 -62.66
C VAL A 564 10.47 -49.40 -62.02
N VAL A 565 10.55 -50.52 -62.75
CA VAL A 565 11.00 -51.82 -62.20
C VAL A 565 12.15 -52.47 -62.98
N ARG A 566 12.45 -51.99 -64.20
CA ARG A 566 13.55 -52.51 -65.03
C ARG A 566 14.34 -51.40 -65.68
N GLY A 567 15.63 -51.68 -65.94
CA GLY A 567 16.51 -50.76 -66.66
C GLY A 567 17.01 -49.58 -65.84
N ILE A 568 16.87 -49.63 -64.51
CA ILE A 568 17.37 -48.60 -63.57
C ILE A 568 18.90 -48.63 -63.56
N ASP A 569 19.51 -47.47 -63.80
CA ASP A 569 20.93 -47.24 -63.62
C ASP A 569 21.19 -46.74 -62.19
N GLN A 570 21.62 -47.65 -61.32
CA GLN A 570 21.85 -47.34 -59.91
C GLN A 570 22.98 -46.33 -59.70
N GLN A 571 23.95 -46.24 -60.62
CA GLN A 571 25.04 -45.27 -60.50
C GLN A 571 24.52 -43.86 -60.75
N VAL A 572 23.71 -43.69 -61.79
CA VAL A 572 23.07 -42.41 -62.08
C VAL A 572 22.17 -41.97 -60.92
N VAL A 573 21.36 -42.87 -60.35
CA VAL A 573 20.51 -42.52 -59.19
C VAL A 573 21.35 -42.00 -58.01
N ALA A 574 22.46 -42.66 -57.68
CA ALA A 574 23.34 -42.23 -56.60
C ALA A 574 24.00 -40.86 -56.89
N GLU A 575 24.43 -40.62 -58.13
CA GLU A 575 25.00 -39.33 -58.55
C GLU A 575 23.98 -38.19 -58.43
N LEU A 576 22.73 -38.40 -58.86
CA LEU A 576 21.67 -37.40 -58.75
C LEU A 576 21.37 -37.01 -57.29
N ILE A 577 21.40 -37.97 -56.36
CA ILE A 577 21.21 -37.71 -54.94
C ILE A 577 22.35 -36.84 -54.39
N GLU A 578 23.59 -37.13 -54.77
CA GLU A 578 24.76 -36.35 -54.35
C GLU A 578 24.77 -34.93 -54.93
N TYR A 579 24.36 -34.75 -56.19
CA TYR A 579 24.20 -33.41 -56.78
C TYR A 579 23.22 -32.56 -55.97
N VAL A 580 22.06 -33.11 -55.62
CA VAL A 580 21.06 -32.40 -54.79
C VAL A 580 21.60 -32.07 -53.40
N ARG A 581 22.30 -33.01 -52.75
CA ARG A 581 22.94 -32.76 -51.44
C ARG A 581 23.97 -31.63 -51.49
N ASN A 582 24.64 -31.46 -52.63
CA ASN A 582 25.60 -30.38 -52.86
C ASN A 582 24.94 -29.06 -53.32
N GLY A 583 23.59 -29.02 -53.41
CA GLY A 583 22.83 -27.83 -53.78
C GLY A 583 22.66 -27.62 -55.29
N GLU A 584 22.91 -28.65 -56.10
CA GLU A 584 22.70 -28.61 -57.55
C GLU A 584 21.25 -28.95 -57.92
N GLU A 585 20.76 -28.36 -59.00
CA GLU A 585 19.40 -28.57 -59.49
C GLU A 585 19.33 -29.84 -60.35
N VAL A 586 18.48 -30.79 -59.95
CA VAL A 586 18.23 -32.02 -60.70
C VAL A 586 16.82 -32.00 -61.26
N GLN A 587 16.71 -31.90 -62.59
CA GLN A 587 15.42 -31.88 -63.29
C GLN A 587 15.46 -32.73 -64.54
N ASN A 588 14.47 -33.60 -64.71
CA ASN A 588 14.25 -34.41 -65.90
C ASN A 588 15.47 -35.27 -66.30
N GLU A 589 16.19 -35.81 -65.32
CA GLU A 589 17.38 -36.63 -65.58
C GLU A 589 17.02 -38.10 -65.83
N VAL A 590 17.60 -38.70 -66.86
CA VAL A 590 17.28 -40.09 -67.27
C VAL A 590 18.00 -41.07 -66.36
N PHE A 591 17.25 -41.83 -65.56
CA PHE A 591 17.81 -42.83 -64.64
C PHE A 591 17.41 -44.26 -64.98
N ALA A 592 16.46 -44.48 -65.91
CA ALA A 592 16.12 -45.82 -66.37
C ALA A 592 15.83 -45.88 -67.87
N ARG A 593 16.21 -47.00 -68.52
CA ARG A 593 15.99 -47.23 -69.97
C ARG A 593 15.44 -48.64 -70.26
N GLY A 594 14.40 -48.70 -71.07
CA GLY A 594 13.86 -49.92 -71.64
C GLY A 594 14.75 -50.50 -72.74
N LYS A 595 14.54 -51.77 -73.10
CA LYS A 595 15.21 -52.44 -74.22
C LYS A 595 14.24 -52.58 -75.39
N ALA A 596 14.59 -52.08 -76.57
CA ALA A 596 13.75 -52.25 -77.75
C ALA A 596 13.76 -53.72 -78.23
N PRO A 597 12.64 -54.24 -78.81
CA PRO A 597 12.62 -55.57 -79.41
C PRO A 597 13.47 -55.65 -80.68
N THR A 598 14.10 -56.80 -80.92
CA THR A 598 14.90 -57.07 -82.12
C THR A 598 14.12 -57.99 -83.08
N PRO A 599 13.81 -57.57 -84.33
CA PRO A 599 13.06 -58.39 -85.28
C PRO A 599 13.90 -59.51 -85.93
N GLU A 600 13.22 -60.52 -86.47
CA GLU A 600 13.82 -61.62 -87.25
C GLU A 600 14.24 -61.17 -88.67
N GLY A 601 15.35 -61.71 -89.21
CA GLY A 601 15.89 -61.29 -90.51
C GLY A 601 15.13 -61.79 -91.75
N ASP A 602 15.38 -61.20 -92.93
CA ASP A 602 14.77 -61.59 -94.20
C ASP A 602 15.41 -62.84 -94.84
N VAL A 603 14.63 -63.55 -95.68
CA VAL A 603 15.07 -64.65 -96.55
C VAL A 603 15.76 -64.09 -97.79
N LYS A 604 17.01 -64.49 -98.06
CA LYS A 604 17.81 -63.99 -99.20
C LYS A 604 17.72 -64.92 -100.41
N ILE A 605 17.56 -64.37 -101.62
CA ILE A 605 17.57 -65.13 -102.88
C ILE A 605 18.85 -64.81 -103.67
N GLU A 606 19.58 -65.83 -104.06
CA GLU A 606 20.79 -65.74 -104.87
C GLU A 606 20.53 -66.35 -106.25
N TYR A 607 20.52 -65.52 -107.30
CA TYR A 607 20.32 -65.98 -108.68
C TYR A 607 21.59 -66.65 -109.20
N ALA A 608 21.45 -67.85 -109.75
CA ALA A 608 22.51 -68.63 -110.38
C ALA A 608 22.57 -68.43 -111.91
N VAL A 609 21.55 -67.81 -112.50
CA VAL A 609 21.56 -67.35 -113.91
C VAL A 609 22.03 -65.91 -114.02
N ALA A 610 22.73 -65.59 -115.10
CA ALA A 610 23.09 -64.22 -115.43
C ALA A 610 21.81 -63.49 -115.89
N LEU A 611 21.22 -62.70 -114.99
CA LEU A 611 20.08 -61.85 -115.32
C LEU A 611 20.48 -60.85 -116.40
N ALA A 612 19.61 -60.68 -117.40
CA ALA A 612 19.80 -59.70 -118.45
C ALA A 612 19.96 -58.30 -117.84
N SER A 613 20.92 -57.54 -118.36
CA SER A 613 21.26 -56.22 -117.80
C SER A 613 20.16 -55.17 -117.98
N GLY A 614 19.19 -55.42 -118.88
CA GLY A 614 18.04 -54.54 -119.14
C GLY A 614 18.42 -53.21 -119.79
N LYS A 615 19.67 -53.08 -120.28
CA LYS A 615 20.19 -51.87 -120.90
C LYS A 615 20.00 -51.94 -122.41
N GLY A 616 19.30 -50.94 -122.97
CA GLY A 616 18.98 -50.82 -124.40
C GLY A 616 20.17 -50.55 -125.34
N VAL A 617 21.40 -50.74 -124.88
CA VAL A 617 22.61 -50.66 -125.73
C VAL A 617 23.67 -51.62 -125.20
N ARG A 618 24.33 -52.35 -126.11
CA ARG A 618 25.46 -53.21 -125.77
C ARG A 618 26.75 -52.54 -126.24
N LEU A 619 27.63 -52.21 -125.31
CA LEU A 619 28.96 -51.69 -125.63
C LEU A 619 29.86 -52.83 -126.11
N ARG A 620 30.51 -52.67 -127.26
CA ARG A 620 31.53 -53.61 -127.75
C ARG A 620 32.85 -53.36 -127.02
N GLN A 621 33.74 -54.36 -127.02
CA GLN A 621 35.06 -54.27 -126.37
C GLN A 621 35.95 -53.13 -126.93
N ASP A 622 35.62 -52.59 -128.10
CA ASP A 622 36.28 -51.44 -128.73
C ASP A 622 35.67 -50.07 -128.33
N GLY A 623 34.68 -50.06 -127.43
CA GLY A 623 34.01 -48.84 -126.95
C GLY A 623 32.91 -48.31 -127.87
N THR A 624 32.61 -48.97 -129.00
CA THR A 624 31.51 -48.58 -129.88
C THR A 624 30.16 -49.13 -129.39
N ALA A 625 29.12 -48.30 -129.51
CA ALA A 625 27.77 -48.66 -129.08
C ALA A 625 27.03 -49.49 -130.13
N ASP A 626 26.68 -50.74 -129.79
CA ASP A 626 25.83 -51.61 -130.59
C ASP A 626 24.37 -51.49 -130.14
N PHE A 627 23.64 -50.56 -130.77
CA PHE A 627 22.20 -50.37 -130.56
C PHE A 627 21.36 -51.50 -131.17
N ARG A 628 21.95 -52.38 -132.00
CA ARG A 628 21.22 -53.47 -132.66
C ARG A 628 21.11 -54.73 -131.82
N ASN A 629 21.97 -54.96 -130.82
CA ASN A 629 21.92 -56.19 -130.01
C ASN A 629 21.77 -55.83 -128.53
N GLN A 630 20.52 -55.69 -128.06
CA GLN A 630 20.21 -55.34 -126.66
C GLN A 630 20.16 -56.60 -125.78
N ASP A 631 20.55 -56.45 -124.51
CA ASP A 631 20.62 -57.53 -123.51
C ASP A 631 19.48 -57.41 -122.49
N ASN A 632 18.26 -57.62 -122.99
CA ASN A 632 17.02 -57.38 -122.24
C ASN A 632 16.28 -58.66 -121.83
N ILE A 633 16.72 -59.84 -122.29
CA ILE A 633 16.02 -61.11 -122.10
C ILE A 633 16.92 -62.06 -121.32
N THR A 634 16.53 -62.44 -120.10
CA THR A 634 17.24 -63.46 -119.32
C THR A 634 16.86 -64.82 -119.87
N ARG A 635 17.74 -65.44 -120.66
CA ARG A 635 17.45 -66.75 -121.24
C ARG A 635 17.87 -67.85 -120.30
N VAL A 636 17.02 -68.87 -120.19
CA VAL A 636 17.30 -70.10 -119.46
C VAL A 636 16.86 -71.28 -120.30
N ASN A 637 17.64 -72.35 -120.27
CA ASN A 637 17.28 -73.63 -120.87
C ASN A 637 16.50 -74.47 -119.86
N GLU A 638 15.76 -75.47 -120.35
CA GLU A 638 15.19 -76.47 -119.47
C GLU A 638 16.29 -77.17 -118.65
N GLY A 639 16.10 -77.24 -117.33
CA GLY A 639 17.06 -77.81 -116.38
C GLY A 639 18.04 -76.83 -115.75
N ASP A 640 18.14 -75.57 -116.24
CA ASP A 640 19.08 -74.59 -115.68
C ASP A 640 18.72 -74.22 -114.23
N LEU A 641 19.73 -74.11 -113.35
CA LEU A 641 19.56 -73.59 -112.00
C LEU A 641 19.37 -72.07 -112.06
N ILE A 642 18.18 -71.60 -111.71
CA ILE A 642 17.79 -70.19 -111.75
C ILE A 642 18.26 -69.45 -110.49
N ALA A 643 17.98 -69.97 -109.29
CA ALA A 643 18.31 -69.31 -108.02
C ALA A 643 18.35 -70.27 -106.81
N THR A 644 18.91 -69.81 -105.69
CA THR A 644 18.92 -70.47 -104.38
C THR A 644 18.36 -69.51 -103.31
N MET A 645 17.44 -69.97 -102.47
CA MET A 645 16.90 -69.21 -101.33
C MET A 645 17.59 -69.64 -100.02
N LEU A 646 18.01 -68.69 -99.16
CA LEU A 646 18.76 -68.88 -97.91
C LEU A 646 17.92 -68.50 -96.66
N PRO A 647 18.06 -69.19 -95.51
CA PRO A 647 17.35 -68.86 -94.27
C PRO A 647 17.84 -67.55 -93.58
N PRO A 648 17.03 -66.93 -92.69
CA PRO A 648 17.40 -65.70 -91.95
C PRO A 648 18.60 -65.84 -91.01
N THR A 649 19.37 -64.76 -90.82
CA THR A 649 20.58 -64.72 -89.97
C THR A 649 20.37 -64.16 -88.55
N VAL A 650 19.22 -63.57 -88.22
CA VAL A 650 18.94 -62.93 -86.91
C VAL A 650 17.65 -63.49 -86.31
N SER A 651 17.71 -63.93 -85.05
CA SER A 651 16.56 -64.42 -84.27
C SER A 651 15.85 -63.30 -83.51
N ALA A 652 14.52 -63.40 -83.40
CA ALA A 652 13.70 -62.43 -82.68
C ALA A 652 14.00 -62.42 -81.15
N GLU A 653 14.26 -61.24 -80.56
CA GLU A 653 14.42 -61.03 -79.11
C GLU A 653 13.43 -59.99 -78.58
N ASP A 654 12.63 -60.36 -77.58
CA ASP A 654 11.69 -59.43 -76.93
C ASP A 654 12.42 -58.29 -76.21
N GLY A 655 11.84 -57.09 -76.31
CA GLY A 655 12.21 -55.92 -75.54
C GLY A 655 11.43 -55.80 -74.24
N TYR A 656 11.66 -54.73 -73.50
CA TYR A 656 10.87 -54.35 -72.32
C TYR A 656 10.84 -52.83 -72.12
N GLU A 657 9.70 -52.32 -71.67
CA GLU A 657 9.55 -50.98 -71.12
C GLU A 657 10.15 -50.90 -69.69
N VAL A 658 10.45 -49.70 -69.21
CA VAL A 658 10.96 -49.48 -67.83
C VAL A 658 9.95 -49.90 -66.74
N SER A 659 8.66 -49.93 -67.09
CA SER A 659 7.55 -50.46 -66.29
C SER A 659 7.56 -51.99 -66.15
N GLY A 660 8.47 -52.67 -66.86
CA GLY A 660 8.57 -54.13 -66.90
C GLY A 660 7.67 -54.80 -67.95
N LYS A 661 6.83 -54.03 -68.66
CA LYS A 661 5.99 -54.54 -69.75
C LYS A 661 6.86 -55.06 -70.91
N VAL A 662 6.64 -56.30 -71.30
CA VAL A 662 7.39 -56.96 -72.39
C VAL A 662 6.93 -56.44 -73.74
N LEU A 663 7.89 -56.08 -74.60
CA LEU A 663 7.65 -55.67 -75.98
C LEU A 663 7.97 -56.86 -76.90
N PRO A 664 6.98 -57.56 -77.45
CA PRO A 664 7.22 -58.77 -78.23
C PRO A 664 7.94 -58.44 -79.55
N ALA A 665 8.92 -59.26 -79.92
CA ALA A 665 9.61 -59.12 -81.20
C ALA A 665 8.79 -59.61 -82.39
N GLN A 666 8.89 -58.90 -83.51
CA GLN A 666 8.26 -59.29 -84.77
C GLN A 666 9.02 -60.44 -85.43
N LYS A 667 8.30 -61.54 -85.70
CA LYS A 667 8.78 -62.66 -86.54
C LYS A 667 8.63 -62.29 -88.02
N ALA A 668 9.56 -62.73 -88.86
CA ALA A 668 9.59 -62.34 -90.27
C ALA A 668 8.34 -62.88 -90.99
N GLN A 669 7.53 -61.98 -91.56
CA GLN A 669 6.52 -62.36 -92.55
C GLN A 669 7.27 -62.78 -93.81
N GLY A 670 7.43 -64.09 -94.03
CA GLY A 670 8.09 -64.60 -95.24
C GLY A 670 7.48 -63.96 -96.48
N ASN A 671 8.26 -63.15 -97.21
CA ASN A 671 7.87 -62.56 -98.48
C ASN A 671 7.26 -63.67 -99.35
N GLN A 672 5.98 -63.53 -99.74
CA GLN A 672 5.25 -64.47 -100.59
C GLN A 672 5.84 -64.49 -102.01
N LEU A 673 7.03 -65.07 -102.15
CA LEU A 673 7.62 -65.40 -103.43
C LEU A 673 6.81 -66.56 -104.02
N THR A 674 6.06 -66.28 -105.08
CA THR A 674 5.27 -67.30 -105.77
C THR A 674 6.13 -67.90 -106.88
N ILE A 675 6.37 -69.20 -106.84
CA ILE A 675 7.18 -69.89 -107.86
C ILE A 675 6.22 -70.56 -108.83
N HIS A 676 6.25 -70.12 -110.09
CA HIS A 676 5.39 -70.63 -111.16
C HIS A 676 5.78 -72.08 -111.51
N GLU A 677 4.83 -72.87 -112.03
CA GLU A 677 5.04 -74.28 -112.42
C GLU A 677 6.14 -74.51 -113.48
N SER A 678 6.53 -73.45 -114.19
CA SER A 678 7.68 -73.41 -115.09
C SER A 678 9.04 -73.53 -114.36
N ILE A 679 9.04 -73.58 -113.02
CA ILE A 679 10.23 -73.65 -112.16
C ILE A 679 10.02 -74.75 -111.11
N ARG A 680 10.90 -75.74 -111.09
CA ARG A 680 10.92 -76.83 -110.10
C ARG A 680 11.73 -76.41 -108.86
N GLN A 681 11.15 -76.60 -107.68
CA GLN A 681 11.80 -76.35 -106.39
C GLN A 681 12.44 -77.62 -105.83
N GLU A 682 13.64 -77.51 -105.27
CA GLU A 682 14.36 -78.61 -104.62
C GLU A 682 14.90 -78.16 -103.25
N PRO A 683 14.20 -78.47 -102.14
CA PRO A 683 14.66 -78.16 -100.78
C PRO A 683 15.90 -78.99 -100.39
N ARG A 684 16.79 -78.40 -99.60
CA ARG A 684 18.01 -79.02 -99.06
C ARG A 684 17.95 -79.11 -97.53
N GLN A 685 18.76 -80.01 -96.96
CA GLN A 685 18.78 -80.26 -95.50
C GLN A 685 19.33 -79.07 -94.69
N ASP A 686 20.07 -78.16 -95.32
CA ASP A 686 20.63 -76.93 -94.71
C ASP A 686 19.62 -75.76 -94.65
N GLY A 687 18.35 -76.01 -94.99
CA GLY A 687 17.31 -74.99 -95.04
C GLY A 687 17.31 -74.15 -96.33
N THR A 688 18.20 -74.43 -97.29
CA THR A 688 18.21 -73.73 -98.59
C THR A 688 17.26 -74.38 -99.61
N ILE A 689 16.73 -73.60 -100.55
CA ILE A 689 15.83 -74.08 -101.62
C ILE A 689 16.40 -73.70 -102.98
N ARG A 690 16.70 -74.68 -103.84
CA ARG A 690 17.19 -74.45 -105.21
C ARG A 690 16.05 -74.45 -106.22
N LEU A 691 16.09 -73.53 -107.19
CA LEU A 691 15.06 -73.30 -108.19
C LEU A 691 15.60 -73.62 -109.59
N TYR A 692 15.00 -74.57 -110.32
CA TYR A 692 15.44 -74.97 -111.65
C TYR A 692 14.36 -74.71 -112.70
N SER A 693 14.74 -74.28 -113.90
CA SER A 693 13.79 -74.13 -115.02
C SER A 693 13.25 -75.50 -115.47
N THR A 694 11.96 -75.61 -115.75
CA THR A 694 11.34 -76.82 -116.35
C THR A 694 11.07 -76.68 -117.84
N ILE A 695 11.27 -75.49 -118.41
CA ILE A 695 11.09 -75.21 -119.84
C ILE A 695 12.20 -74.27 -120.33
N GLU A 696 12.46 -74.25 -121.63
CA GLU A 696 13.31 -73.23 -122.25
C GLU A 696 12.52 -71.93 -122.49
N GLY A 697 13.11 -70.78 -122.17
CA GLY A 697 12.42 -69.50 -122.34
C GLY A 697 13.10 -68.30 -121.66
N GLU A 698 12.31 -67.25 -121.43
CA GLU A 698 12.72 -66.06 -120.71
C GLU A 698 12.38 -66.20 -119.22
N PHE A 699 13.39 -66.12 -118.36
CA PHE A 699 13.18 -65.99 -116.93
C PHE A 699 12.72 -64.58 -116.59
N THR A 700 11.57 -64.51 -115.92
CA THR A 700 10.94 -63.28 -115.44
C THR A 700 10.76 -63.36 -113.93
N ASN A 701 11.17 -62.30 -113.25
CA ASN A 701 10.73 -62.01 -111.89
C ASN A 701 9.86 -60.75 -111.96
N SER A 702 8.54 -60.92 -111.87
CA SER A 702 7.59 -59.81 -111.98
C SER A 702 6.52 -59.95 -110.92
N GLY A 703 6.43 -58.94 -110.03
CA GLY A 703 5.42 -58.91 -108.97
C GLY A 703 5.57 -60.01 -107.93
N GLY A 704 6.79 -60.47 -107.64
CA GLY A 704 7.05 -61.55 -106.69
C GLY A 704 6.77 -62.96 -107.25
N VAL A 705 6.44 -63.07 -108.54
CA VAL A 705 6.28 -64.34 -109.23
C VAL A 705 7.54 -64.66 -110.04
N LEU A 706 8.21 -65.76 -109.71
CA LEU A 706 9.30 -66.31 -110.49
C LEU A 706 8.73 -67.24 -111.55
N ALA A 707 8.91 -66.92 -112.83
CA ALA A 707 8.39 -67.73 -113.93
C ALA A 707 9.36 -67.72 -115.12
N VAL A 708 9.33 -68.80 -115.90
CA VAL A 708 10.00 -68.88 -117.19
C VAL A 708 8.92 -68.91 -118.26
N ARG A 709 9.04 -68.07 -119.29
CA ARG A 709 8.04 -67.91 -120.34
C ARG A 709 8.59 -68.38 -121.68
N SER A 710 7.88 -69.28 -122.34
CA SER A 710 8.25 -69.80 -123.67
C SER A 710 7.90 -68.86 -124.83
N THR A 711 7.27 -67.72 -124.54
CA THR A 711 6.91 -66.69 -125.53
C THR A 711 7.35 -65.31 -125.04
N HIS A 712 7.97 -64.53 -125.93
CA HIS A 712 8.40 -63.16 -125.64
C HIS A 712 7.51 -62.18 -126.40
N THR A 713 6.81 -61.29 -125.68
CA THR A 713 5.89 -60.32 -126.29
C THR A 713 6.52 -58.93 -126.33
N VAL A 714 6.70 -58.39 -127.52
CA VAL A 714 7.12 -57.00 -127.73
C VAL A 714 5.89 -56.14 -127.95
N LYS A 715 5.63 -55.27 -126.99
CA LYS A 715 4.50 -54.34 -127.01
C LYS A 715 4.85 -53.10 -127.82
N GLY A 716 4.49 -53.10 -129.10
CA GLY A 716 4.75 -51.99 -130.04
C GLY A 716 5.46 -52.41 -131.32
N ASP A 717 5.99 -51.43 -132.06
CA ASP A 717 6.71 -51.65 -133.31
C ASP A 717 8.16 -52.11 -133.06
N VAL A 718 8.65 -53.04 -133.88
CA VAL A 718 10.06 -53.42 -133.90
C VAL A 718 10.81 -52.44 -134.81
N CYS A 719 11.65 -51.59 -134.21
CA CYS A 719 12.47 -50.59 -134.87
C CYS A 719 13.87 -50.46 -134.22
N MET A 720 14.67 -49.47 -134.64
CA MET A 720 16.03 -49.24 -134.11
C MET A 720 16.09 -49.09 -132.58
N SER A 721 15.02 -48.60 -131.92
CA SER A 721 15.00 -48.45 -130.46
C SER A 721 14.77 -49.77 -129.70
N THR A 722 14.17 -50.79 -130.32
CA THR A 722 13.99 -52.14 -129.73
C THR A 722 15.17 -53.08 -130.03
N GLY A 723 15.91 -52.83 -131.11
CA GLY A 723 17.02 -53.68 -131.56
C GLY A 723 16.57 -55.04 -132.11
N ASN A 724 17.55 -55.90 -132.42
CA ASN A 724 17.33 -57.27 -132.87
C ASN A 724 16.89 -58.14 -131.71
N ILE A 725 15.69 -58.71 -131.80
CA ILE A 725 15.18 -59.65 -130.81
C ILE A 725 15.65 -61.05 -131.20
N ARG A 726 16.53 -61.62 -130.38
CA ARG A 726 16.88 -63.04 -130.42
C ARG A 726 16.18 -63.71 -129.25
N PHE A 727 15.33 -64.68 -129.53
CA PHE A 727 14.60 -65.43 -128.52
C PHE A 727 14.46 -66.87 -129.02
N PRO A 728 14.73 -67.89 -128.19
CA PRO A 728 14.71 -69.29 -128.63
C PRO A 728 13.29 -69.84 -128.91
N GLY A 729 12.24 -69.09 -128.55
CA GLY A 729 10.83 -69.46 -128.79
C GLY A 729 10.07 -68.46 -129.67
N THR A 730 8.76 -68.42 -129.48
CA THR A 730 7.88 -67.53 -130.26
C THR A 730 8.02 -66.08 -129.79
N VAL A 731 8.34 -65.17 -130.71
CA VAL A 731 8.28 -63.72 -130.48
C VAL A 731 6.95 -63.20 -131.01
N GLN A 732 6.13 -62.62 -130.14
CA GLN A 732 4.88 -61.98 -130.52
C GLN A 732 5.06 -60.46 -130.53
N VAL A 733 4.87 -59.84 -131.69
CA VAL A 733 4.96 -58.38 -131.86
C VAL A 733 3.54 -57.85 -132.02
N THR A 734 3.15 -56.89 -131.19
CA THR A 734 1.79 -56.32 -131.26
C THR A 734 1.68 -55.12 -132.20
N GLY A 735 2.81 -54.56 -132.67
CA GLY A 735 2.89 -53.50 -133.67
C GLY A 735 3.46 -54.00 -135.01
N ASN A 736 4.05 -53.09 -135.79
CA ASN A 736 4.64 -53.36 -137.10
C ASN A 736 6.14 -53.67 -137.03
N VAL A 737 6.66 -54.40 -138.01
CA VAL A 737 8.11 -54.56 -138.23
C VAL A 737 8.54 -53.58 -139.32
N LEU A 738 9.27 -52.53 -138.94
CA LEU A 738 9.64 -51.44 -139.85
C LEU A 738 10.92 -51.78 -140.65
N ALA A 739 11.03 -51.27 -141.89
CA ALA A 739 12.22 -51.45 -142.73
C ALA A 739 13.44 -50.78 -142.08
N GLY A 740 14.53 -51.57 -141.96
CA GLY A 740 15.56 -51.43 -140.92
C GLY A 740 16.46 -50.21 -140.95
#